data_AF-A0A559PJ34-F1
#
_entry.id   AF-A0A559PJ34-F1
#
_cell.length_a   1.000
_cell.length_b   1.000
_cell.length_c   1.000
_cell.angle_alpha   90.00
_cell.angle_beta   90.00
_cell.angle_gamma   90.00
#
_symmetry.space_group_name_H-M   'P 1'
#
loop_
_entity.id
_entity.type
_entity.pdbx_description
1 polymer ?
#
loop_
_entity_poly.entity_id
_entity_poly.type
_entity_poly.pdbx_seq_one_letter_code
_entity_poly.pdbx_strand_id
1 'polypeptide(L)'
;MGVNVVQYANIVKYQAANCYICRKIKQKYMKLKFIMALVLMSSLLYSCKDDDKDKEIAEVETSTETEFDYKVEEFADIKILRYQIPGFEDLTLKEQKLVYYLTQAGLSGRDIMWDQNYRHNLEIRDALENIYATYAGDKDASDWNAFETYMKRVWFSNGIHHHYANDKIKPEFGKEYFDMLLAETKTELTGEPYEVIFNDKDAKKVNLDPSKGLLKGSAINFYGPDVTAAEAEAFYKKKSSPNKDKPLSYGLNSTLVKEKGQLVEKVWKSGGLYGAAIDEIVKWLEKAQGVAENEKQGNALGLLIKYYNTGDLQTWDDYNVAWVEATEGNIDYINSFIEVYNDPLGYRGSYETIVQIKDFEMSKKMKVLEDNVQWFEDNSPLMPEHKKKSVVGVTYKTVIVAGEAGDASPSTPIGVNLPNANWIRAAHGSKSVSLGNIIEAYNNAGSSGVLKEFANDEEEVALEEEYGKNADKLHTALHEVVGHASGQLNPGVGETKETLKNYASTMEEGRADLVGLYYLMDPKIQELGLTDDWKKTGMAAYDGYIRNGLMTQLRRLKIGDDVEEAHMRNRQWVSAWVFEKGQKEGVIEKVTRDGKTYFDIKDYERLRELFGELLKETQRIKSEGDFNAAKNLVENYGVKVDQEIHKEVLDRNAQFKSPPYSGFVNPVLVAEMDDNNEIKALKVTQPKDFASQMMEYTKNYHFLKMNKEVAVPVE
;
A
#
# COMPACT_ATOMS: atom_id res chain seq x y z
N MET A 1 -15.40 53.73 85.21
CA MET A 1 -15.62 54.11 83.80
C MET A 1 -15.25 52.88 82.99
N GLY A 2 -16.20 52.01 82.59
CA GLY A 2 -17.18 52.24 81.53
C GLY A 2 -16.47 52.06 80.17
N VAL A 3 -16.88 51.23 79.20
CA VAL A 3 -18.13 50.52 78.91
C VAL A 3 -17.81 49.44 77.85
N ASN A 4 -18.44 48.27 77.99
CA ASN A 4 -18.89 47.26 77.00
C ASN A 4 -18.20 47.18 75.62
N VAL A 5 -17.63 46.04 75.21
CA VAL A 5 -18.31 44.76 74.91
C VAL A 5 -19.59 44.94 74.09
N VAL A 6 -19.51 45.32 72.81
CA VAL A 6 -20.29 44.76 71.68
C VAL A 6 -19.55 45.09 70.38
N GLN A 7 -18.49 44.33 70.07
CA GLN A 7 -17.82 44.36 68.77
C GLN A 7 -17.75 42.93 68.21
N TYR A 8 -18.85 42.20 68.20
CA TYR A 8 -18.95 40.85 67.59
C TYR A 8 -20.37 40.48 67.12
N ALA A 9 -21.18 41.47 66.66
CA ALA A 9 -22.55 41.21 66.19
C ALA A 9 -22.95 41.82 64.83
N ASN A 10 -22.10 42.62 64.17
CA ASN A 10 -22.49 43.32 62.93
C ASN A 10 -21.69 42.97 61.65
N ILE A 11 -20.68 42.09 61.71
CA ILE A 11 -19.97 41.61 60.50
C ILE A 11 -20.48 40.24 60.03
N VAL A 12 -21.07 39.43 60.92
CA VAL A 12 -21.67 38.13 60.56
C VAL A 12 -23.06 38.26 59.91
N LYS A 13 -23.75 39.41 60.06
CA LYS A 13 -25.05 39.67 59.40
C LYS A 13 -24.96 40.17 57.96
N TYR A 14 -23.81 40.70 57.51
CA TYR A 14 -23.64 41.14 56.11
C TYR A 14 -23.13 40.03 55.17
N GLN A 15 -22.43 39.01 55.67
CA GLN A 15 -22.02 37.85 54.85
C GLN A 15 -23.10 36.77 54.69
N ALA A 16 -24.08 36.68 55.61
CA ALA A 16 -25.21 35.76 55.45
C ALA A 16 -26.31 36.29 54.51
N ALA A 17 -26.52 37.60 54.42
CA ALA A 17 -27.53 38.21 53.53
C ALA A 17 -27.13 38.15 52.04
N ASN A 18 -25.85 38.30 51.70
CA ASN A 18 -25.36 38.12 50.33
C ASN A 18 -25.33 36.65 49.87
N CYS A 19 -25.28 35.69 50.79
CA CYS A 19 -25.33 34.27 50.45
C CYS A 19 -26.77 33.74 50.18
N TYR A 20 -27.81 34.37 50.77
CA TYR A 20 -29.21 34.01 50.54
C TYR A 20 -29.79 34.63 49.25
N ILE A 21 -29.39 35.87 48.91
CA ILE A 21 -29.84 36.55 47.68
C ILE A 21 -29.18 35.94 46.42
N CYS A 22 -27.88 35.60 46.46
CA CYS A 22 -27.22 34.90 45.34
C CYS A 22 -27.72 33.45 45.13
N ARG A 23 -28.11 32.73 46.19
CA ARG A 23 -28.76 31.40 46.06
C ARG A 23 -30.16 31.49 45.48
N LYS A 24 -31.00 32.47 45.89
CA LYS A 24 -32.34 32.68 45.29
C LYS A 24 -32.29 33.13 43.83
N ILE A 25 -31.26 33.87 43.41
CA ILE A 25 -31.09 34.27 41.99
C ILE A 25 -30.64 33.07 41.14
N LYS A 26 -29.67 32.24 41.58
CA LYS A 26 -29.27 31.01 40.86
C LYS A 26 -30.41 29.98 40.75
N GLN A 27 -31.24 29.81 41.78
CA GLN A 27 -32.39 28.88 41.76
C GLN A 27 -33.56 29.39 40.89
N LYS A 28 -33.77 30.72 40.80
CA LYS A 28 -34.79 31.34 39.93
C LYS A 28 -34.37 31.31 38.45
N TYR A 29 -33.07 31.44 38.14
CA TYR A 29 -32.54 31.23 36.77
C TYR A 29 -32.54 29.77 36.32
N MET A 30 -32.31 28.80 37.23
CA MET A 30 -32.46 27.36 36.93
C MET A 30 -33.93 26.95 36.68
N LYS A 31 -34.90 27.45 37.47
CA LYS A 31 -36.33 27.15 37.26
C LYS A 31 -36.94 27.87 36.05
N LEU A 32 -36.45 29.06 35.67
CA LEU A 32 -36.93 29.79 34.48
C LEU A 32 -36.44 29.13 33.18
N LYS A 33 -35.23 28.55 33.15
CA LYS A 33 -34.74 27.73 32.02
C LYS A 33 -35.47 26.38 31.91
N PHE A 34 -35.85 25.76 33.03
CA PHE A 34 -36.63 24.52 33.05
C PHE A 34 -38.11 24.72 32.64
N ILE A 35 -38.71 25.88 32.96
CA ILE A 35 -40.10 26.21 32.59
C ILE A 35 -40.20 26.73 31.14
N MET A 36 -39.21 27.46 30.60
CA MET A 36 -39.17 27.77 29.17
C MET A 36 -38.89 26.52 28.31
N ALA A 37 -38.15 25.53 28.82
CA ALA A 37 -37.95 24.25 28.14
C ALA A 37 -39.19 23.34 28.12
N LEU A 38 -40.11 23.50 29.09
CA LEU A 38 -41.38 22.75 29.16
C LEU A 38 -42.54 23.44 28.40
N VAL A 39 -42.54 24.77 28.30
CA VAL A 39 -43.60 25.53 27.57
C VAL A 39 -43.38 25.54 26.05
N LEU A 40 -42.16 25.32 25.56
CA LEU A 40 -41.90 25.06 24.13
C LEU A 40 -42.23 23.63 23.70
N MET A 41 -42.55 22.73 24.65
CA MET A 41 -42.83 21.32 24.40
C MET A 41 -44.33 20.96 24.51
N SER A 42 -45.21 21.91 24.85
CA SER A 42 -46.65 21.67 25.02
C SER A 42 -47.56 22.42 24.05
N SER A 43 -47.03 23.04 22.98
CA SER A 43 -47.84 23.79 22.00
C SER A 43 -47.98 23.12 20.62
N LEU A 44 -47.66 21.82 20.47
CA LEU A 44 -47.84 21.11 19.19
C LEU A 44 -48.56 19.75 19.27
N LEU A 45 -49.32 19.51 20.34
CA LEU A 45 -50.35 18.46 20.33
C LEU A 45 -51.69 19.10 20.68
N TYR A 46 -52.36 19.68 19.67
CA TYR A 46 -53.82 19.69 19.46
C TYR A 46 -54.16 20.77 18.40
N SER A 47 -54.30 20.37 17.13
CA SER A 47 -55.38 20.80 16.22
C SER A 47 -55.17 20.21 14.83
N CYS A 48 -55.90 19.14 14.51
CA CYS A 48 -56.09 18.69 13.12
C CYS A 48 -57.03 19.66 12.39
N LYS A 49 -56.63 20.20 11.23
CA LYS A 49 -57.21 19.87 9.90
C LYS A 49 -56.72 20.79 8.77
N ASP A 50 -56.35 20.11 7.66
CA ASP A 50 -56.38 20.47 6.24
C ASP A 50 -55.56 21.68 5.74
N ASP A 51 -54.40 21.43 5.12
CA ASP A 51 -54.20 21.31 3.65
C ASP A 51 -52.73 21.56 3.22
N ASP A 52 -52.21 20.64 2.39
CA ASP A 52 -51.17 20.74 1.35
C ASP A 52 -49.64 20.97 1.65
N LYS A 53 -48.87 19.96 1.18
CA LYS A 53 -47.50 19.93 0.59
C LYS A 53 -46.21 20.00 1.45
N ASP A 54 -45.36 19.00 1.18
CA ASP A 54 -43.89 18.94 1.18
C ASP A 54 -43.08 19.11 2.50
N LYS A 55 -42.57 17.96 3.01
CA LYS A 55 -41.14 17.63 3.27
C LYS A 55 -41.02 16.65 4.43
N GLU A 56 -40.81 15.37 4.11
CA GLU A 56 -40.29 14.40 5.08
C GLU A 56 -38.86 14.78 5.47
N ILE A 57 -38.63 15.04 6.75
CA ILE A 57 -37.30 15.18 7.35
C ILE A 57 -36.96 13.80 7.91
N ALA A 58 -35.97 13.16 7.30
CA ALA A 58 -35.43 11.88 7.75
C ALA A 58 -34.85 12.02 9.17
N GLU A 59 -35.18 11.07 10.05
CA GLU A 59 -34.50 10.90 11.32
C GLU A 59 -33.02 10.61 11.06
N VAL A 60 -32.16 11.46 11.61
CA VAL A 60 -30.71 11.23 11.61
C VAL A 60 -30.42 10.15 12.63
N GLU A 61 -30.38 8.90 12.18
CA GLU A 61 -29.66 7.85 12.88
C GLU A 61 -28.23 8.33 13.08
N THR A 62 -27.83 8.46 14.34
CA THR A 62 -26.42 8.61 14.72
C THR A 62 -25.78 7.27 14.42
N SER A 63 -25.25 7.11 13.21
CA SER A 63 -24.45 5.96 12.84
C SER A 63 -23.24 5.93 13.77
N THR A 64 -23.22 4.94 14.65
CA THR A 64 -21.95 4.42 15.16
C THR A 64 -21.14 4.04 13.94
N GLU A 65 -20.07 4.78 13.64
CA GLU A 65 -19.11 4.39 12.60
C GLU A 65 -18.66 2.97 12.96
N THR A 66 -19.13 2.01 12.17
CA THR A 66 -18.71 0.62 12.29
C THR A 66 -17.26 0.59 11.85
N GLU A 67 -16.37 0.13 12.72
CA GLU A 67 -14.95 -0.04 12.43
C GLU A 67 -14.79 -0.79 11.09
N PHE A 68 -14.02 -0.21 10.16
CA PHE A 68 -13.87 -0.77 8.82
C PHE A 68 -13.12 -2.10 8.88
N ASP A 69 -13.76 -3.20 8.49
CA ASP A 69 -13.12 -4.50 8.47
C ASP A 69 -12.19 -4.65 7.27
N TYR A 70 -10.88 -4.52 7.52
CA TYR A 70 -9.84 -4.70 6.52
C TYR A 70 -9.68 -6.15 6.05
N LYS A 71 -10.19 -7.13 6.80
CA LYS A 71 -10.10 -8.55 6.42
C LYS A 71 -11.31 -8.95 5.57
N VAL A 72 -11.09 -9.85 4.63
CA VAL A 72 -12.14 -10.41 3.76
C VAL A 72 -12.28 -11.89 4.05
N GLU A 73 -11.22 -12.66 3.83
CA GLU A 73 -11.18 -14.10 4.04
C GLU A 73 -9.73 -14.61 4.08
N GLU A 74 -9.55 -15.86 4.51
CA GLU A 74 -8.27 -16.57 4.51
C GLU A 74 -8.45 -17.96 3.88
N PHE A 75 -7.51 -18.38 3.04
CA PHE A 75 -7.48 -19.71 2.44
C PHE A 75 -6.05 -20.12 2.11
N ALA A 76 -5.73 -21.40 2.27
CA ALA A 76 -4.37 -21.93 2.10
C ALA A 76 -3.31 -21.06 2.82
N ASP A 77 -2.39 -20.46 2.07
CA ASP A 77 -1.30 -19.59 2.51
C ASP A 77 -1.56 -18.09 2.23
N ILE A 78 -2.81 -17.73 1.93
CA ILE A 78 -3.23 -16.38 1.52
C ILE A 78 -4.29 -15.79 2.46
N LYS A 79 -4.12 -14.52 2.78
CA LYS A 79 -5.12 -13.65 3.40
C LYS A 79 -5.60 -12.59 2.41
N ILE A 80 -6.90 -12.49 2.19
CA ILE A 80 -7.49 -11.42 1.38
C ILE A 80 -7.91 -10.28 2.28
N LEU A 81 -7.48 -9.08 1.89
CA LEU A 81 -7.75 -7.82 2.55
C LEU A 81 -8.54 -6.88 1.64
N ARG A 82 -9.05 -5.79 2.18
CA ARG A 82 -9.69 -4.69 1.45
C ARG A 82 -9.13 -3.36 1.92
N TYR A 83 -9.23 -2.32 1.09
CA TYR A 83 -8.74 -0.99 1.41
C TYR A 83 -9.80 0.08 1.10
N GLN A 84 -9.68 1.24 1.73
CA GLN A 84 -10.53 2.42 1.47
C GLN A 84 -9.84 3.35 0.46
N ILE A 85 -10.62 4.23 -0.19
CA ILE A 85 -10.11 5.29 -1.07
C ILE A 85 -10.35 6.66 -0.40
N PRO A 86 -9.66 6.98 0.71
CA PRO A 86 -9.86 8.26 1.39
C PRO A 86 -9.57 9.44 0.45
N GLY A 87 -10.44 10.45 0.48
CA GLY A 87 -10.34 11.64 -0.37
C GLY A 87 -10.97 11.49 -1.76
N PHE A 88 -11.60 10.35 -2.08
CA PHE A 88 -12.35 10.21 -3.34
C PHE A 88 -13.54 11.18 -3.42
N GLU A 89 -14.19 11.43 -2.30
CA GLU A 89 -15.33 12.35 -2.16
C GLU A 89 -14.91 13.82 -2.27
N ASP A 90 -13.63 14.13 -2.03
CA ASP A 90 -13.06 15.48 -2.16
C ASP A 90 -12.75 15.85 -3.62
N LEU A 91 -12.76 14.86 -4.53
CA LEU A 91 -12.56 15.08 -5.96
C LEU A 91 -13.79 15.73 -6.60
N THR A 92 -13.55 16.60 -7.58
CA THR A 92 -14.60 17.07 -8.49
C THR A 92 -15.17 15.91 -9.30
N LEU A 93 -16.39 16.04 -9.80
CA LEU A 93 -16.99 14.99 -10.66
C LEU A 93 -16.13 14.70 -11.91
N LYS A 94 -15.41 15.69 -12.46
CA LYS A 94 -14.48 15.49 -13.58
C LYS A 94 -13.32 14.57 -13.18
N GLU A 95 -12.72 14.82 -12.01
CA GLU A 95 -11.66 13.98 -11.44
C GLU A 95 -12.15 12.58 -11.09
N GLN A 96 -13.34 12.44 -10.48
CA GLN A 96 -13.94 11.14 -10.21
C GLN A 96 -14.17 10.33 -11.50
N LYS A 97 -14.65 10.99 -12.58
CA LYS A 97 -14.77 10.36 -13.90
C LYS A 97 -13.41 9.90 -14.44
N LEU A 98 -12.36 10.70 -14.28
CA LEU A 98 -11.01 10.32 -14.69
C LEU A 98 -10.54 9.07 -13.95
N VAL A 99 -10.66 9.02 -12.62
CA VAL A 99 -10.33 7.83 -11.80
C VAL A 99 -11.13 6.63 -12.29
N TYR A 100 -12.45 6.77 -12.46
CA TYR A 100 -13.31 5.70 -12.96
C TYR A 100 -12.85 5.17 -14.31
N TYR A 101 -12.62 6.03 -15.31
CA TYR A 101 -12.19 5.61 -16.64
C TYR A 101 -10.80 4.94 -16.63
N LEU A 102 -9.86 5.43 -15.83
CA LEU A 102 -8.55 4.78 -15.67
C LEU A 102 -8.66 3.41 -15.02
N THR A 103 -9.52 3.24 -14.01
CA THR A 103 -9.79 1.94 -13.39
C THR A 103 -10.45 0.98 -14.36
N GLN A 104 -11.40 1.44 -15.18
CA GLN A 104 -12.01 0.63 -16.24
C GLN A 104 -10.98 0.22 -17.31
N ALA A 105 -10.08 1.13 -17.69
CA ALA A 105 -8.98 0.82 -18.62
C ALA A 105 -8.08 -0.28 -18.04
N GLY A 106 -7.67 -0.20 -16.78
CA GLY A 106 -6.86 -1.22 -16.12
C GLY A 106 -7.51 -2.59 -16.07
N LEU A 107 -8.75 -2.65 -15.59
CA LEU A 107 -9.49 -3.91 -15.48
C LEU A 107 -9.72 -4.57 -16.85
N SER A 108 -9.83 -3.78 -17.92
CA SER A 108 -9.98 -4.30 -19.29
C SER A 108 -8.75 -5.09 -19.77
N GLY A 109 -7.58 -4.88 -19.18
CA GLY A 109 -6.39 -5.68 -19.47
C GLY A 109 -6.19 -6.91 -18.58
N ARG A 110 -7.11 -7.23 -17.65
CA ARG A 110 -6.97 -8.34 -16.68
C ARG A 110 -6.52 -9.65 -17.36
N ASP A 111 -7.18 -10.04 -18.44
CA ASP A 111 -6.90 -11.30 -19.13
C ASP A 111 -5.50 -11.39 -19.72
N ILE A 112 -4.90 -10.24 -20.05
CA ILE A 112 -3.55 -10.19 -20.64
C ILE A 112 -2.56 -10.82 -19.66
N MET A 113 -2.63 -10.45 -18.38
CA MET A 113 -1.73 -10.98 -17.35
C MET A 113 -1.92 -12.50 -17.16
N TRP A 114 -3.15 -13.00 -17.26
CA TRP A 114 -3.44 -14.43 -17.17
C TRP A 114 -2.78 -15.20 -18.30
N ASP A 115 -2.93 -14.73 -19.54
CA ASP A 115 -2.29 -15.37 -20.70
C ASP A 115 -0.77 -15.24 -20.66
N GLN A 116 -0.23 -14.07 -20.27
CA GLN A 116 1.21 -13.86 -20.09
C GLN A 116 1.80 -14.85 -19.08
N ASN A 117 1.13 -15.08 -17.95
CA ASN A 117 1.59 -16.01 -16.93
C ASN A 117 1.68 -17.45 -17.43
N TYR A 118 0.74 -17.90 -18.28
CA TYR A 118 0.76 -19.24 -18.85
C TYR A 118 -0.28 -19.41 -19.97
N ARG A 119 0.13 -20.05 -21.08
CA ARG A 119 -0.68 -20.24 -22.30
C ARG A 119 -2.02 -20.96 -22.12
N HIS A 120 -2.21 -21.71 -21.04
CA HIS A 120 -3.46 -22.45 -20.76
C HIS A 120 -4.29 -21.81 -19.64
N ASN A 121 -3.84 -20.71 -19.04
CA ASN A 121 -4.50 -20.12 -17.88
C ASN A 121 -5.94 -19.67 -18.18
N LEU A 122 -6.20 -19.05 -19.33
CA LEU A 122 -7.55 -18.61 -19.69
C LEU A 122 -8.50 -19.79 -19.84
N GLU A 123 -8.10 -20.84 -20.58
CA GLU A 123 -8.92 -22.06 -20.76
C GLU A 123 -9.21 -22.77 -19.42
N ILE A 124 -8.18 -22.89 -18.56
CA ILE A 124 -8.33 -23.48 -17.24
C ILE A 124 -9.26 -22.62 -16.37
N ARG A 125 -9.05 -21.31 -16.34
CA ARG A 125 -9.87 -20.38 -15.56
C ARG A 125 -11.33 -20.46 -15.98
N ASP A 126 -11.62 -20.40 -17.27
CA ASP A 126 -12.99 -20.45 -17.81
C ASP A 126 -13.71 -21.73 -17.39
N ALA A 127 -13.01 -22.87 -17.41
CA ALA A 127 -13.56 -24.15 -16.95
C ALA A 127 -13.83 -24.15 -15.44
N LEU A 128 -12.87 -23.71 -14.63
CA LEU A 128 -13.03 -23.62 -13.17
C LEU A 128 -14.18 -22.68 -12.80
N GLU A 129 -14.30 -21.52 -13.46
CA GLU A 129 -15.32 -20.51 -13.22
C GLU A 129 -16.71 -20.99 -13.63
N ASN A 130 -16.83 -21.72 -14.75
CA ASN A 130 -18.10 -22.34 -15.11
C ASN A 130 -18.51 -23.43 -14.11
N ILE A 131 -17.58 -24.26 -13.66
CA ILE A 131 -17.85 -25.26 -12.61
C ILE A 131 -18.36 -24.56 -11.35
N TYR A 132 -17.62 -23.55 -10.87
CA TYR A 132 -17.96 -22.82 -9.65
C TYR A 132 -19.35 -22.19 -9.71
N ALA A 133 -19.68 -21.57 -10.85
CA ALA A 133 -20.94 -20.87 -11.07
C ALA A 133 -22.15 -21.81 -11.23
N THR A 134 -21.95 -23.01 -11.78
CA THR A 134 -23.07 -23.87 -12.22
C THR A 134 -23.21 -25.19 -11.46
N TYR A 135 -22.21 -25.58 -10.67
CA TYR A 135 -22.30 -26.78 -9.85
C TYR A 135 -23.42 -26.64 -8.81
N ALA A 136 -24.34 -27.60 -8.83
CA ALA A 136 -25.53 -27.65 -7.97
C ALA A 136 -25.52 -28.84 -6.99
N GLY A 137 -24.40 -29.56 -6.90
CA GLY A 137 -24.20 -30.63 -5.93
C GLY A 137 -23.85 -30.11 -4.53
N ASP A 138 -23.31 -30.99 -3.69
CA ASP A 138 -22.97 -30.68 -2.31
C ASP A 138 -21.73 -29.79 -2.21
N LYS A 139 -21.92 -28.53 -1.80
CA LYS A 139 -20.85 -27.54 -1.60
C LYS A 139 -20.26 -27.55 -0.18
N ASP A 140 -20.76 -28.41 0.71
CA ASP A 140 -20.18 -28.61 2.04
C ASP A 140 -19.18 -29.78 2.05
N ALA A 141 -19.09 -30.55 0.96
CA ALA A 141 -18.19 -31.69 0.80
C ALA A 141 -16.71 -31.28 0.84
N SER A 142 -15.85 -32.14 1.41
CA SER A 142 -14.41 -31.88 1.52
C SER A 142 -13.73 -31.66 0.16
N ASP A 143 -14.12 -32.43 -0.86
CA ASP A 143 -13.57 -32.30 -2.21
C ASP A 143 -14.00 -30.98 -2.87
N TRP A 144 -15.21 -30.50 -2.59
CA TRP A 144 -15.65 -29.18 -3.07
C TRP A 144 -14.84 -28.06 -2.41
N ASN A 145 -14.64 -28.14 -1.10
CA ASN A 145 -13.82 -27.15 -0.37
C ASN A 145 -12.37 -27.12 -0.88
N ALA A 146 -11.82 -28.29 -1.24
CA ALA A 146 -10.51 -28.39 -1.89
C ALA A 146 -10.51 -27.78 -3.30
N PHE A 147 -11.57 -27.99 -4.07
CA PHE A 147 -11.76 -27.36 -5.39
C PHE A 147 -11.86 -25.84 -5.29
N GLU A 148 -12.70 -25.32 -4.39
CA GLU A 148 -12.87 -23.89 -4.16
C GLU A 148 -11.56 -23.24 -3.70
N THR A 149 -10.83 -23.90 -2.80
CA THR A 149 -9.51 -23.42 -2.36
C THR A 149 -8.52 -23.36 -3.53
N TYR A 150 -8.44 -24.40 -4.36
CA TYR A 150 -7.58 -24.40 -5.55
C TYR A 150 -7.95 -23.26 -6.49
N MET A 151 -9.23 -23.07 -6.78
CA MET A 151 -9.73 -22.01 -7.64
C MET A 151 -9.38 -20.62 -7.10
N LYS A 152 -9.57 -20.38 -5.80
CA LYS A 152 -9.19 -19.11 -5.16
C LYS A 152 -7.68 -18.85 -5.25
N ARG A 153 -6.84 -19.86 -5.12
CA ARG A 153 -5.39 -19.73 -5.34
C ARG A 153 -5.05 -19.41 -6.79
N VAL A 154 -5.79 -19.97 -7.75
CA VAL A 154 -5.66 -19.69 -9.19
C VAL A 154 -6.04 -18.23 -9.49
N TRP A 155 -7.16 -17.75 -8.94
CA TRP A 155 -7.55 -16.33 -9.01
C TRP A 155 -6.50 -15.41 -8.40
N PHE A 156 -6.04 -15.71 -7.20
CA PHE A 156 -5.06 -14.90 -6.50
C PHE A 156 -3.74 -14.79 -7.24
N SER A 157 -3.33 -15.87 -7.91
CA SER A 157 -2.04 -15.92 -8.59
C SER A 157 -2.09 -15.51 -10.06
N ASN A 158 -3.26 -15.09 -10.56
CA ASN A 158 -3.51 -14.86 -11.99
C ASN A 158 -3.07 -16.06 -12.86
N GLY A 159 -3.29 -17.30 -12.39
CA GLY A 159 -2.86 -18.51 -13.05
C GLY A 159 -2.62 -19.72 -12.13
N ILE A 160 -2.24 -20.86 -12.71
CA ILE A 160 -2.03 -22.13 -11.98
C ILE A 160 -0.69 -22.26 -11.24
N HIS A 161 0.07 -21.18 -11.14
CA HIS A 161 1.37 -21.16 -10.46
C HIS A 161 1.33 -20.18 -9.30
N HIS A 162 1.94 -20.54 -8.18
CA HIS A 162 1.98 -19.73 -6.99
C HIS A 162 2.63 -18.36 -7.28
N HIS A 163 1.92 -17.27 -6.99
CA HIS A 163 2.34 -15.88 -7.25
C HIS A 163 3.78 -15.57 -6.81
N TYR A 164 4.19 -16.01 -5.61
CA TYR A 164 5.54 -15.78 -5.07
C TYR A 164 6.56 -16.87 -5.45
N ALA A 165 6.33 -18.13 -5.05
CA ALA A 165 7.28 -19.23 -5.25
C ALA A 165 7.42 -19.70 -6.71
N ASN A 166 6.52 -19.26 -7.59
CA ASN A 166 6.41 -19.66 -9.00
C ASN A 166 6.10 -21.15 -9.23
N ASP A 167 5.98 -21.97 -8.18
CA ASP A 167 5.68 -23.40 -8.30
C ASP A 167 4.24 -23.64 -8.74
N LYS A 168 4.02 -24.65 -9.57
CA LYS A 168 2.66 -25.05 -9.99
C LYS A 168 1.84 -25.48 -8.79
N ILE A 169 0.64 -24.94 -8.67
CA ILE A 169 -0.31 -25.23 -7.60
C ILE A 169 -0.84 -26.65 -7.84
N LYS A 170 -0.75 -27.50 -6.81
CA LYS A 170 -1.30 -28.86 -6.87
C LYS A 170 -2.74 -28.85 -6.32
N PRO A 171 -3.72 -29.44 -7.03
CA PRO A 171 -5.06 -29.60 -6.48
C PRO A 171 -5.05 -30.60 -5.32
N GLU A 172 -5.89 -30.35 -4.31
CA GLU A 172 -6.10 -31.26 -3.17
C GLU A 172 -7.32 -32.18 -3.38
N PHE A 173 -7.97 -32.10 -4.54
CA PHE A 173 -9.03 -33.00 -4.99
C PHE A 173 -8.51 -33.96 -6.06
N GLY A 174 -9.13 -35.15 -6.15
CA GLY A 174 -8.76 -36.18 -7.12
C GLY A 174 -9.20 -35.86 -8.55
N LYS A 175 -8.52 -36.49 -9.52
CA LYS A 175 -8.85 -36.38 -10.95
C LYS A 175 -10.27 -36.87 -11.24
N GLU A 176 -10.69 -37.96 -10.60
CA GLU A 176 -12.04 -38.52 -10.74
C GLU A 176 -13.13 -37.56 -10.27
N TYR A 177 -12.86 -36.80 -9.19
CA TYR A 177 -13.78 -35.77 -8.70
C TYR A 177 -13.88 -34.61 -9.68
N PHE A 178 -12.75 -34.17 -10.25
CA PHE A 178 -12.75 -33.12 -11.26
C PHE A 178 -13.47 -33.54 -12.55
N ASP A 179 -13.31 -34.80 -12.98
CA ASP A 179 -14.02 -35.37 -14.14
C ASP A 179 -15.54 -35.39 -13.91
N MET A 180 -15.98 -35.68 -12.68
CA MET A 180 -17.39 -35.57 -12.28
C MET A 180 -17.88 -34.11 -12.34
N LEU A 181 -17.13 -33.16 -11.78
CA LEU A 181 -17.49 -31.73 -11.83
C LEU A 181 -17.64 -31.24 -13.28
N LEU A 182 -16.69 -31.57 -14.16
CA LEU A 182 -16.77 -31.25 -15.59
C LEU A 182 -18.04 -31.81 -16.22
N ALA A 183 -18.37 -33.08 -15.95
CA ALA A 183 -19.55 -33.75 -16.51
C ALA A 183 -20.87 -33.15 -16.01
N GLU A 184 -21.01 -32.91 -14.70
CA GLU A 184 -22.25 -32.39 -14.10
C GLU A 184 -22.54 -30.94 -14.50
N THR A 185 -21.49 -30.14 -14.69
CA THR A 185 -21.59 -28.73 -15.09
C THR A 185 -21.57 -28.53 -16.60
N LYS A 186 -21.42 -29.62 -17.37
CA LYS A 186 -21.26 -29.60 -18.83
C LYS A 186 -20.10 -28.69 -19.28
N THR A 187 -19.04 -28.67 -18.48
CA THR A 187 -17.83 -27.90 -18.74
C THR A 187 -16.88 -28.72 -19.60
N GLU A 188 -16.38 -28.13 -20.69
CA GLU A 188 -15.34 -28.75 -21.51
C GLU A 188 -13.94 -28.27 -21.08
N LEU A 189 -13.08 -29.19 -20.66
CA LEU A 189 -11.65 -28.97 -20.52
C LEU A 189 -10.93 -30.27 -20.92
N THR A 190 -10.14 -30.24 -21.98
CA THR A 190 -9.49 -31.44 -22.56
C THR A 190 -8.07 -31.13 -23.00
N GLY A 191 -7.29 -32.15 -23.35
CA GLY A 191 -5.92 -31.97 -23.85
C GLY A 191 -4.95 -31.41 -22.81
N GLU A 192 -3.95 -30.64 -23.27
CA GLU A 192 -2.92 -30.10 -22.38
C GLU A 192 -3.47 -29.25 -21.23
N PRO A 193 -4.41 -28.30 -21.41
CA PRO A 193 -5.00 -27.52 -20.31
C PRO A 193 -5.57 -28.37 -19.18
N TYR A 194 -6.18 -29.52 -19.50
CA TYR A 194 -6.67 -30.48 -18.50
C TYR A 194 -5.52 -31.25 -17.84
N GLU A 195 -4.62 -31.81 -18.65
CA GLU A 195 -3.54 -32.68 -18.16
C GLU A 195 -2.58 -31.95 -17.21
N VAL A 196 -2.28 -30.68 -17.50
CA VAL A 196 -1.32 -29.88 -16.73
C VAL A 196 -1.77 -29.55 -15.32
N ILE A 197 -3.07 -29.67 -15.00
CA ILE A 197 -3.57 -29.52 -13.63
C ILE A 197 -3.04 -30.66 -12.72
N PHE A 198 -2.88 -31.87 -13.26
CA PHE A 198 -2.60 -33.08 -12.45
C PHE A 198 -1.22 -33.71 -12.71
N ASN A 199 -0.51 -33.35 -13.79
CA ASN A 199 0.80 -33.90 -14.11
C ASN A 199 1.96 -33.03 -13.56
N ASP A 200 3.22 -33.38 -13.87
CA ASP A 200 4.42 -32.62 -13.44
C ASP A 200 4.99 -31.69 -14.55
N LYS A 201 4.31 -31.52 -15.69
CA LYS A 201 4.73 -30.57 -16.74
C LYS A 201 4.60 -29.13 -16.26
N ASP A 202 5.39 -28.22 -16.82
CA ASP A 202 5.27 -26.78 -16.56
C ASP A 202 5.29 -26.43 -15.06
N ALA A 203 6.15 -27.13 -14.30
CA ALA A 203 6.16 -27.11 -12.84
C ALA A 203 6.53 -25.75 -12.22
N LYS A 204 7.15 -24.84 -12.98
CA LYS A 204 7.43 -23.46 -12.53
C LYS A 204 7.01 -22.45 -13.59
N LYS A 205 6.36 -21.37 -13.16
CA LYS A 205 6.08 -20.19 -13.99
C LYS A 205 7.39 -19.57 -14.47
N VAL A 206 8.24 -19.21 -13.53
CA VAL A 206 9.59 -18.68 -13.76
C VAL A 206 10.61 -19.58 -13.05
N ASN A 207 11.55 -20.10 -13.81
CA ASN A 207 12.61 -20.97 -13.32
C ASN A 207 13.92 -20.21 -13.20
N LEU A 208 14.45 -20.16 -11.97
CA LEU A 208 15.75 -19.57 -11.66
C LEU A 208 16.87 -20.61 -11.51
N ASP A 209 16.56 -21.91 -11.68
CA ASP A 209 17.57 -22.97 -11.64
C ASP A 209 18.29 -23.07 -13.01
N PRO A 210 19.57 -22.64 -13.10
CA PRO A 210 20.30 -22.64 -14.35
C PRO A 210 20.53 -24.05 -14.92
N SER A 211 20.51 -25.09 -14.08
CA SER A 211 20.70 -26.48 -14.53
C SER A 211 19.55 -27.00 -15.38
N LYS A 212 18.34 -26.44 -15.19
CA LYS A 212 17.14 -26.73 -15.99
C LYS A 212 17.02 -25.80 -17.21
N GLY A 213 17.86 -24.76 -17.27
CA GLY A 213 17.77 -23.65 -18.21
C GLY A 213 16.68 -22.66 -17.82
N LEU A 214 17.01 -21.36 -17.78
CA LEU A 214 16.10 -20.32 -17.31
C LEU A 214 14.82 -20.27 -18.15
N LEU A 215 14.95 -20.12 -19.48
CA LEU A 215 13.79 -20.10 -20.37
C LEU A 215 13.10 -21.47 -20.49
N LYS A 216 13.87 -22.54 -20.77
CA LYS A 216 13.32 -23.89 -20.98
C LYS A 216 12.56 -24.43 -19.77
N GLY A 217 13.01 -24.10 -18.56
CA GLY A 217 12.37 -24.51 -17.32
C GLY A 217 11.17 -23.65 -16.89
N SER A 218 10.90 -22.54 -17.60
CA SER A 218 9.83 -21.60 -17.27
C SER A 218 8.59 -21.87 -18.12
N ALA A 219 7.42 -21.88 -17.50
CA ALA A 219 6.13 -22.03 -18.16
C ALA A 219 5.58 -20.71 -18.73
N ILE A 220 6.17 -19.56 -18.34
CA ILE A 220 5.66 -18.25 -18.73
C ILE A 220 5.54 -18.05 -20.25
N ASN A 221 4.46 -17.40 -20.69
CA ASN A 221 4.05 -17.33 -22.10
C ASN A 221 4.64 -16.13 -22.88
N PHE A 222 5.86 -15.73 -22.54
CA PHE A 222 6.57 -14.65 -23.26
C PHE A 222 7.35 -15.13 -24.49
N TYR A 223 7.51 -16.45 -24.61
CA TYR A 223 8.25 -17.08 -25.69
C TYR A 223 7.48 -18.30 -26.18
N GLY A 224 7.54 -18.55 -27.49
CA GLY A 224 7.03 -19.79 -28.07
C GLY A 224 7.75 -21.02 -27.50
N PRO A 225 7.07 -22.18 -27.43
CA PRO A 225 7.60 -23.39 -26.78
C PRO A 225 8.88 -23.93 -27.44
N ASP A 226 9.17 -23.52 -28.68
CA ASP A 226 10.33 -23.92 -29.46
C ASP A 226 11.44 -22.85 -29.53
N VAL A 227 11.30 -21.73 -28.82
CA VAL A 227 12.32 -20.68 -28.71
C VAL A 227 13.30 -20.99 -27.58
N THR A 228 14.60 -20.97 -27.88
CA THR A 228 15.65 -21.15 -26.88
C THR A 228 16.20 -19.82 -26.35
N ALA A 229 16.79 -19.82 -25.15
CA ALA A 229 17.39 -18.63 -24.56
C ALA A 229 18.49 -18.02 -25.47
N ALA A 230 19.38 -18.87 -26.00
CA ALA A 230 20.45 -18.43 -26.90
C ALA A 230 19.90 -17.79 -28.20
N GLU A 231 18.79 -18.29 -28.72
CA GLU A 231 18.12 -17.72 -29.89
C GLU A 231 17.50 -16.36 -29.57
N ALA A 232 16.82 -16.22 -28.44
CA ALA A 232 16.25 -14.96 -27.98
C ALA A 232 17.34 -13.90 -27.73
N GLU A 233 18.40 -14.24 -26.99
CA GLU A 233 19.54 -13.37 -26.75
C GLU A 233 20.21 -12.94 -28.06
N ALA A 234 20.44 -13.87 -28.99
CA ALA A 234 21.01 -13.58 -30.30
C ALA A 234 20.09 -12.71 -31.18
N PHE A 235 18.77 -12.84 -31.01
CA PHE A 235 17.79 -11.99 -31.69
C PHE A 235 17.87 -10.55 -31.19
N TYR A 236 17.87 -10.32 -29.87
CA TYR A 236 17.92 -8.98 -29.29
C TYR A 236 19.29 -8.31 -29.40
N LYS A 237 20.38 -9.09 -29.35
CA LYS A 237 21.74 -8.58 -29.57
C LYS A 237 21.95 -7.94 -30.95
N LYS A 238 21.12 -8.30 -31.94
CA LYS A 238 21.15 -7.73 -33.30
C LYS A 238 20.35 -6.43 -33.42
N LYS A 239 19.49 -6.12 -32.46
CA LYS A 239 18.70 -4.88 -32.46
C LYS A 239 19.63 -3.72 -32.08
N SER A 240 19.45 -2.59 -32.75
CA SER A 240 20.22 -1.37 -32.48
C SER A 240 19.27 -0.19 -32.41
N SER A 241 19.28 0.51 -31.28
CA SER A 241 18.44 1.69 -31.10
C SER A 241 18.87 2.81 -32.05
N PRO A 242 17.91 3.61 -32.58
CA PRO A 242 18.22 4.75 -33.45
C PRO A 242 19.18 5.74 -32.79
N ASN A 243 19.07 5.89 -31.46
CA ASN A 243 19.99 6.65 -30.63
C ASN A 243 20.59 5.72 -29.56
N LYS A 244 21.92 5.64 -29.49
CA LYS A 244 22.62 4.79 -28.52
C LYS A 244 22.56 5.33 -27.08
N ASP A 245 22.41 6.65 -26.94
CA ASP A 245 22.29 7.31 -25.63
C ASP A 245 20.85 7.24 -25.09
N LYS A 246 19.89 6.85 -25.94
CA LYS A 246 18.47 6.65 -25.62
C LYS A 246 18.00 5.27 -26.13
N PRO A 247 18.51 4.17 -25.53
CA PRO A 247 18.19 2.84 -26.02
C PRO A 247 16.72 2.51 -25.76
N LEU A 248 16.06 1.96 -26.79
CA LEU A 248 14.69 1.46 -26.71
C LEU A 248 14.65 0.12 -25.97
N SER A 249 13.57 -0.11 -25.22
CA SER A 249 13.29 -1.35 -24.48
C SER A 249 12.85 -2.50 -25.40
N TYR A 250 13.74 -3.00 -26.25
CA TYR A 250 13.42 -4.06 -27.20
C TYR A 250 12.89 -5.32 -26.52
N GLY A 251 11.75 -5.82 -27.02
CA GLY A 251 11.09 -7.01 -26.51
C GLY A 251 10.08 -6.74 -25.39
N LEU A 252 9.97 -5.52 -24.88
CA LEU A 252 9.09 -5.17 -23.74
C LEU A 252 7.64 -5.60 -23.95
N ASN A 253 7.11 -5.40 -25.16
CA ASN A 253 5.69 -5.53 -25.47
C ASN A 253 5.38 -6.59 -26.53
N SER A 254 6.04 -7.75 -26.45
CA SER A 254 5.82 -8.79 -27.45
C SER A 254 6.11 -10.21 -26.95
N THR A 255 5.41 -11.18 -27.53
CA THR A 255 5.76 -12.59 -27.43
C THR A 255 6.69 -12.95 -28.59
N LEU A 256 7.85 -13.57 -28.31
CA LEU A 256 8.76 -14.02 -29.37
C LEU A 256 8.48 -15.47 -29.73
N VAL A 257 8.12 -15.73 -30.98
CA VAL A 257 7.75 -17.06 -31.47
C VAL A 257 8.56 -17.41 -32.71
N LYS A 258 8.56 -18.69 -33.09
CA LYS A 258 9.05 -19.13 -34.41
C LYS A 258 7.90 -19.30 -35.38
N GLU A 259 7.99 -18.61 -36.52
CA GLU A 259 7.09 -18.82 -37.65
C GLU A 259 7.92 -19.26 -38.86
N LYS A 260 7.60 -20.44 -39.41
CA LYS A 260 8.34 -21.01 -40.56
C LYS A 260 9.86 -21.06 -40.32
N GLY A 261 10.26 -21.34 -39.07
CA GLY A 261 11.66 -21.42 -38.65
C GLY A 261 12.36 -20.08 -38.39
N GLN A 262 11.66 -18.94 -38.47
CA GLN A 262 12.21 -17.61 -38.19
C GLN A 262 11.62 -17.02 -36.92
N LEU A 263 12.46 -16.37 -36.11
CA LEU A 263 12.02 -15.66 -34.90
C LEU A 263 11.28 -14.37 -35.28
N VAL A 264 10.07 -14.21 -34.76
CA VAL A 264 9.19 -13.06 -35.00
C VAL A 264 8.58 -12.61 -33.68
N GLU A 265 8.52 -11.29 -33.46
CA GLU A 265 7.82 -10.69 -32.34
C GLU A 265 6.32 -10.54 -32.68
N LYS A 266 5.46 -11.17 -31.88
CA LYS A 266 4.02 -10.89 -31.85
C LYS A 266 3.78 -9.75 -30.89
N VAL A 267 3.81 -8.53 -31.44
CA VAL A 267 3.66 -7.29 -30.68
C VAL A 267 2.25 -7.21 -30.09
N TRP A 268 2.18 -6.83 -28.81
CA TRP A 268 0.96 -6.62 -28.06
C TRP A 268 0.40 -5.22 -28.34
N LYS A 269 -0.66 -5.16 -29.16
CA LYS A 269 -1.26 -3.92 -29.64
C LYS A 269 -2.66 -4.14 -30.20
N SER A 270 -3.39 -3.05 -30.47
CA SER A 270 -4.63 -3.09 -31.26
C SER A 270 -4.38 -3.79 -32.61
N GLY A 271 -5.28 -4.72 -32.97
CA GLY A 271 -5.15 -5.59 -34.15
C GLY A 271 -3.97 -6.59 -34.11
N GLY A 272 -3.23 -6.66 -33.00
CA GLY A 272 -2.15 -7.62 -32.77
C GLY A 272 -2.52 -8.69 -31.73
N LEU A 273 -1.51 -9.29 -31.10
CA LEU A 273 -1.73 -10.18 -29.96
C LEU A 273 -2.31 -9.36 -28.80
N TYR A 274 -3.33 -9.89 -28.12
CA TYR A 274 -4.14 -9.18 -27.10
C TYR A 274 -5.00 -8.01 -27.61
N GLY A 275 -5.14 -7.82 -28.92
CA GLY A 275 -5.85 -6.69 -29.52
C GLY A 275 -7.25 -6.45 -28.95
N ALA A 276 -8.05 -7.51 -28.75
CA ALA A 276 -9.42 -7.38 -28.22
C ALA A 276 -9.48 -6.73 -26.82
N ALA A 277 -8.57 -7.08 -25.92
CA ALA A 277 -8.48 -6.44 -24.61
C ALA A 277 -7.91 -5.02 -24.72
N ILE A 278 -6.89 -4.83 -25.57
CA ILE A 278 -6.24 -3.54 -25.80
C ILE A 278 -7.21 -2.50 -26.40
N ASP A 279 -8.12 -2.93 -27.26
CA ASP A 279 -9.14 -2.05 -27.85
C ASP A 279 -10.10 -1.52 -26.76
N GLU A 280 -10.47 -2.35 -25.78
CA GLU A 280 -11.26 -1.90 -24.62
C GLU A 280 -10.43 -1.00 -23.68
N ILE A 281 -9.13 -1.28 -23.46
CA ILE A 281 -8.22 -0.37 -22.74
C ILE A 281 -8.23 1.00 -23.43
N VAL A 282 -8.00 1.05 -24.74
CA VAL A 282 -7.94 2.29 -25.53
C VAL A 282 -9.24 3.08 -25.44
N LYS A 283 -10.39 2.43 -25.59
CA LYS A 283 -11.72 3.05 -25.46
C LYS A 283 -11.91 3.77 -24.12
N TRP A 284 -11.43 3.19 -23.03
CA TRP A 284 -11.49 3.83 -21.70
C TRP A 284 -10.44 4.93 -21.55
N LEU A 285 -9.24 4.76 -22.10
CA LEU A 285 -8.20 5.80 -22.10
C LEU A 285 -8.61 7.04 -22.92
N GLU A 286 -9.34 6.87 -24.02
CA GLU A 286 -9.90 8.00 -24.80
C GLU A 286 -10.90 8.80 -23.97
N LYS A 287 -11.76 8.12 -23.19
CA LYS A 287 -12.66 8.78 -22.24
C LYS A 287 -11.89 9.50 -21.13
N ALA A 288 -10.86 8.86 -20.57
CA ALA A 288 -9.97 9.45 -19.58
C ALA A 288 -9.29 10.71 -20.13
N GLN A 289 -8.77 10.67 -21.36
CA GLN A 289 -8.13 11.81 -22.02
C GLN A 289 -9.09 13.00 -22.15
N GLY A 290 -10.36 12.75 -22.49
CA GLY A 290 -11.40 13.78 -22.58
C GLY A 290 -11.72 14.49 -21.26
N VAL A 291 -11.38 13.88 -20.12
CA VAL A 291 -11.55 14.46 -18.78
C VAL A 291 -10.22 14.67 -18.04
N ALA A 292 -9.09 14.69 -18.75
CA ALA A 292 -7.79 14.96 -18.15
C ALA A 292 -7.78 16.30 -17.39
N GLU A 293 -7.08 16.34 -16.26
CA GLU A 293 -7.01 17.49 -15.35
C GLU A 293 -6.30 18.67 -16.00
N ASN A 294 -5.30 18.38 -16.84
CA ASN A 294 -4.48 19.37 -17.53
C ASN A 294 -3.96 18.84 -18.89
N GLU A 295 -3.43 19.75 -19.72
CA GLU A 295 -2.95 19.44 -21.06
C GLU A 295 -1.79 18.43 -21.06
N LYS A 296 -0.85 18.51 -20.11
CA LYS A 296 0.28 17.58 -20.01
C LYS A 296 -0.20 16.15 -19.76
N GLN A 297 -1.13 15.95 -18.81
CA GLN A 297 -1.74 14.65 -18.54
C GLN A 297 -2.52 14.12 -19.75
N GLY A 298 -3.28 15.00 -20.42
CA GLY A 298 -4.00 14.66 -21.65
C GLY A 298 -3.06 14.25 -22.81
N ASN A 299 -1.92 14.92 -22.96
CA ASN A 299 -0.90 14.59 -23.96
C ASN A 299 -0.24 13.24 -23.66
N ALA A 300 0.10 12.97 -22.39
CA ALA A 300 0.62 11.67 -21.98
C ALA A 300 -0.39 10.54 -22.27
N LEU A 301 -1.68 10.71 -21.91
CA LEU A 301 -2.73 9.74 -22.25
C LEU A 301 -2.83 9.50 -23.76
N GLY A 302 -2.72 10.55 -24.58
CA GLY A 302 -2.71 10.44 -26.04
C GLY A 302 -1.54 9.62 -26.58
N LEU A 303 -0.34 9.78 -26.00
CA LEU A 303 0.82 8.96 -26.36
C LEU A 303 0.65 7.50 -25.91
N LEU A 304 0.07 7.24 -24.75
CA LEU A 304 -0.25 5.89 -24.29
C LEU A 304 -1.24 5.19 -25.22
N ILE A 305 -2.30 5.88 -25.64
CA ILE A 305 -3.28 5.39 -26.63
C ILE A 305 -2.56 5.08 -27.95
N LYS A 306 -1.71 5.99 -28.44
CA LYS A 306 -0.94 5.77 -29.66
C LYS A 306 -0.01 4.56 -29.54
N TYR A 307 0.64 4.39 -28.39
CA TYR A 307 1.47 3.22 -28.11
C TYR A 307 0.66 1.92 -28.18
N TYR A 308 -0.49 1.84 -27.50
CA TYR A 308 -1.36 0.67 -27.57
C TYR A 308 -1.86 0.37 -28.99
N ASN A 309 -2.12 1.40 -29.80
CA ASN A 309 -2.56 1.23 -31.19
C ASN A 309 -1.43 0.77 -32.12
N THR A 310 -0.18 1.16 -31.86
CA THR A 310 0.94 0.95 -32.79
C THR A 310 1.92 -0.14 -32.36
N GLY A 311 2.07 -0.34 -31.06
CA GLY A 311 3.10 -1.14 -30.40
C GLY A 311 4.50 -0.54 -30.49
N ASP A 312 4.65 0.74 -30.85
CA ASP A 312 5.93 1.38 -31.13
C ASP A 312 6.69 1.78 -29.86
N LEU A 313 7.89 1.21 -29.66
CA LEU A 313 8.70 1.44 -28.47
C LEU A 313 9.28 2.86 -28.38
N GLN A 314 9.40 3.59 -29.49
CA GLN A 314 9.76 5.02 -29.41
C GLN A 314 8.60 5.82 -28.82
N THR A 315 7.36 5.56 -29.24
CA THR A 315 6.17 6.17 -28.65
C THR A 315 6.00 5.82 -27.18
N TRP A 316 6.43 4.62 -26.75
CA TRP A 316 6.51 4.25 -25.34
C TRP A 316 7.49 5.15 -24.57
N ASP A 317 8.71 5.33 -25.07
CA ASP A 317 9.69 6.23 -24.46
C ASP A 317 9.18 7.69 -24.42
N ASP A 318 8.55 8.16 -25.50
CA ASP A 318 7.95 9.50 -25.58
C ASP A 318 6.81 9.67 -24.54
N TYR A 319 5.96 8.64 -24.37
CA TYR A 319 4.95 8.59 -23.31
C TYR A 319 5.58 8.69 -21.93
N ASN A 320 6.64 7.91 -21.65
CA ASN A 320 7.28 7.92 -20.33
C ASN A 320 7.91 9.28 -20.01
N VAL A 321 8.53 9.94 -20.99
CA VAL A 321 9.01 11.33 -20.82
C VAL A 321 7.84 12.27 -20.48
N ALA A 322 6.77 12.24 -21.27
CA ALA A 322 5.60 13.09 -21.04
C ALA A 322 4.92 12.81 -19.68
N TRP A 323 4.86 11.55 -19.27
CA TRP A 323 4.28 11.13 -18.00
C TRP A 323 5.12 11.60 -16.81
N VAL A 324 6.45 11.45 -16.83
CA VAL A 324 7.33 11.94 -15.75
C VAL A 324 7.19 13.46 -15.58
N GLU A 325 7.09 14.20 -16.68
CA GLU A 325 6.97 15.66 -16.68
C GLU A 325 5.55 16.17 -16.31
N ALA A 326 4.53 15.32 -16.39
CA ALA A 326 3.17 15.60 -15.95
C ALA A 326 3.07 15.43 -14.42
N THR A 327 3.50 16.44 -13.67
CA THR A 327 3.55 16.42 -12.20
C THR A 327 2.40 17.14 -11.50
N GLU A 328 1.58 17.87 -12.26
CA GLU A 328 0.42 18.64 -11.81
C GLU A 328 -0.86 17.78 -11.85
N GLY A 329 -1.80 18.06 -10.95
CA GLY A 329 -3.05 17.30 -10.82
C GLY A 329 -3.11 16.48 -9.53
N ASN A 330 -4.28 15.93 -9.27
CA ASN A 330 -4.59 15.07 -8.14
C ASN A 330 -4.59 13.59 -8.51
N ILE A 331 -4.62 13.24 -9.80
CA ILE A 331 -4.72 11.86 -10.27
C ILE A 331 -3.49 11.48 -11.11
N ASP A 332 -2.91 10.33 -10.80
CA ASP A 332 -1.85 9.71 -11.58
C ASP A 332 -2.18 8.24 -11.84
N TYR A 333 -1.44 7.61 -12.74
CA TYR A 333 -1.70 6.22 -13.12
C TYR A 333 -0.45 5.53 -13.66
N ILE A 334 -0.43 4.22 -13.50
CA ILE A 334 0.42 3.27 -14.22
C ILE A 334 -0.54 2.40 -15.03
N ASN A 335 -0.32 2.22 -16.34
CA ASN A 335 -1.15 1.34 -17.17
C ASN A 335 -0.36 0.90 -18.40
N SER A 336 0.38 -0.21 -18.31
CA SER A 336 1.07 -0.82 -19.47
C SER A 336 1.77 -2.15 -19.14
N PHE A 337 2.69 -2.55 -20.02
CA PHE A 337 3.68 -3.60 -19.79
C PHE A 337 4.90 -3.00 -19.08
N ILE A 338 5.01 -3.18 -17.77
CA ILE A 338 5.92 -2.38 -16.93
C ILE A 338 7.14 -3.17 -16.49
N GLU A 339 6.92 -4.17 -15.64
CA GLU A 339 7.99 -4.86 -14.92
C GLU A 339 8.41 -6.16 -15.60
N VAL A 340 9.71 -6.41 -15.63
CA VAL A 340 10.30 -7.57 -16.34
C VAL A 340 10.62 -8.74 -15.41
N TYR A 341 10.18 -8.71 -14.15
CA TYR A 341 10.52 -9.72 -13.13
C TYR A 341 10.06 -11.13 -13.50
N ASN A 342 8.93 -11.22 -14.21
CA ASN A 342 8.36 -12.49 -14.63
C ASN A 342 9.09 -13.08 -15.86
N ASP A 343 9.90 -12.30 -16.59
CA ASP A 343 10.67 -12.80 -17.72
C ASP A 343 12.00 -13.43 -17.26
N PRO A 344 12.24 -14.75 -17.48
CA PRO A 344 13.51 -15.39 -17.14
C PRO A 344 14.73 -14.80 -17.86
N LEU A 345 14.54 -14.04 -18.94
CA LEU A 345 15.60 -13.33 -19.68
C LEU A 345 15.54 -11.79 -19.49
N GLY A 346 14.53 -11.26 -18.78
CA GLY A 346 14.43 -9.85 -18.41
C GLY A 346 14.16 -8.85 -19.53
N TYR A 347 13.47 -9.26 -20.61
CA TYR A 347 13.11 -8.38 -21.73
C TYR A 347 11.65 -7.95 -21.76
N ARG A 348 10.68 -8.79 -21.36
CA ARG A 348 9.23 -8.59 -21.51
C ARG A 348 8.60 -8.02 -20.25
N GLY A 349 7.74 -7.03 -20.40
CA GLY A 349 6.98 -6.43 -19.31
C GLY A 349 5.66 -7.17 -19.04
N SER A 350 5.36 -7.41 -17.77
CA SER A 350 4.03 -7.85 -17.32
C SER A 350 3.02 -6.70 -17.40
N TYR A 351 1.78 -7.01 -17.80
CA TYR A 351 0.69 -6.03 -17.78
C TYR A 351 0.37 -5.63 -16.35
N GLU A 352 0.36 -4.33 -16.05
CA GLU A 352 0.17 -3.77 -14.71
C GLU A 352 -0.66 -2.49 -14.78
N THR A 353 -1.54 -2.29 -13.80
CA THR A 353 -2.23 -1.01 -13.59
C THR A 353 -2.35 -0.66 -12.12
N ILE A 354 -2.07 0.61 -11.81
CA ILE A 354 -2.30 1.22 -10.49
C ILE A 354 -2.87 2.63 -10.72
N VAL A 355 -4.10 2.88 -10.31
CA VAL A 355 -4.73 4.21 -10.36
C VAL A 355 -4.53 4.90 -9.02
N GLN A 356 -3.99 6.11 -9.03
CA GLN A 356 -3.49 6.80 -7.85
C GLN A 356 -4.17 8.16 -7.70
N ILE A 357 -4.60 8.46 -6.48
CA ILE A 357 -5.11 9.76 -6.07
C ILE A 357 -4.09 10.36 -5.10
N LYS A 358 -3.88 11.66 -5.19
CA LYS A 358 -3.08 12.41 -4.21
C LYS A 358 -3.65 12.19 -2.81
N ASP A 359 -2.79 11.83 -1.85
CA ASP A 359 -3.20 11.81 -0.45
C ASP A 359 -3.34 13.25 0.04
N PHE A 360 -4.56 13.79 0.07
CA PHE A 360 -4.83 15.17 0.43
C PHE A 360 -4.45 15.48 1.87
N GLU A 361 -4.69 14.56 2.80
CA GLU A 361 -4.38 14.73 4.21
C GLU A 361 -2.88 14.71 4.45
N MET A 362 -2.18 13.71 3.89
CA MET A 362 -0.73 13.64 3.97
C MET A 362 -0.08 14.84 3.26
N SER A 363 -0.62 15.27 2.11
CA SER A 363 -0.12 16.46 1.41
C SER A 363 -0.28 17.74 2.23
N LYS A 364 -1.40 17.92 2.95
CA LYS A 364 -1.59 19.06 3.86
C LYS A 364 -0.54 19.04 4.98
N LYS A 365 -0.33 17.89 5.61
CA LYS A 365 0.68 17.69 6.66
C LYS A 365 2.10 17.97 6.14
N MET A 366 2.46 17.38 5.01
CA MET A 366 3.74 17.60 4.34
C MET A 366 3.95 19.08 4.00
N LYS A 367 2.92 19.79 3.52
CA LYS A 367 3.02 21.22 3.20
C LYS A 367 3.31 22.08 4.43
N VAL A 368 2.63 21.79 5.55
CA VAL A 368 2.89 22.46 6.83
C VAL A 368 4.34 22.22 7.28
N LEU A 369 4.84 20.99 7.15
CA LEU A 369 6.24 20.67 7.47
C LEU A 369 7.22 21.37 6.53
N GLU A 370 6.96 21.38 5.22
CA GLU A 370 7.78 22.04 4.20
C GLU A 370 7.88 23.56 4.46
N ASP A 371 6.75 24.22 4.75
CA ASP A 371 6.72 25.66 5.07
C ASP A 371 7.51 26.01 6.34
N ASN A 372 7.72 25.02 7.21
CA ASN A 372 8.46 25.17 8.45
C ASN A 372 9.80 24.40 8.42
N VAL A 373 10.25 23.88 7.27
CA VAL A 373 11.41 22.97 7.19
C VAL A 373 12.69 23.62 7.75
N GLN A 374 12.85 24.93 7.54
CA GLN A 374 13.98 25.67 8.09
C GLN A 374 13.94 25.75 9.63
N TRP A 375 12.75 25.85 10.23
CA TRP A 375 12.63 25.83 11.69
C TRP A 375 13.12 24.49 12.25
N PHE A 376 12.76 23.38 11.59
CA PHE A 376 13.26 22.07 12.00
C PHE A 376 14.79 21.98 11.83
N GLU A 377 15.35 22.43 10.71
CA GLU A 377 16.82 22.44 10.55
C GLU A 377 17.52 23.27 11.64
N ASP A 378 17.04 24.49 11.89
CA ASP A 378 17.62 25.42 12.86
C ASP A 378 17.55 24.87 14.29
N ASN A 379 16.44 24.22 14.65
CA ASN A 379 16.19 23.66 15.97
C ASN A 379 16.58 22.17 16.10
N SER A 380 17.28 21.62 15.12
CA SER A 380 17.78 20.25 15.17
C SER A 380 18.95 20.10 16.16
N PRO A 381 19.18 18.90 16.71
CA PRO A 381 20.32 18.63 17.59
C PRO A 381 21.65 18.51 16.82
N LEU A 382 21.64 18.72 15.50
CA LEU A 382 22.81 18.63 14.64
C LEU A 382 23.89 19.64 15.05
N MET A 383 25.15 19.33 14.72
CA MET A 383 26.24 20.28 14.88
C MET A 383 26.03 21.49 13.95
N PRO A 384 26.31 22.73 14.40
CA PRO A 384 26.08 23.94 13.60
C PRO A 384 26.67 23.91 12.18
N GLU A 385 27.84 23.31 12.01
CA GLU A 385 28.55 23.13 10.74
C GLU A 385 27.85 22.15 9.79
N HIS A 386 27.09 21.20 10.32
CA HIS A 386 26.34 20.21 9.54
C HIS A 386 24.92 20.67 9.22
N LYS A 387 24.49 21.84 9.71
CA LYS A 387 23.19 22.44 9.38
C LYS A 387 23.25 23.24 8.08
N LYS A 388 22.23 23.09 7.26
CA LYS A 388 22.00 23.91 6.06
C LYS A 388 21.54 25.31 6.47
N LYS A 389 22.11 26.33 5.84
CA LYS A 389 21.65 27.73 5.98
C LYS A 389 20.28 27.98 5.33
N SER A 390 19.94 27.17 4.34
CA SER A 390 18.67 27.22 3.62
C SER A 390 18.33 25.79 3.22
N VAL A 391 17.23 25.27 3.76
CA VAL A 391 16.68 23.97 3.38
C VAL A 391 15.54 24.17 2.40
N VAL A 392 15.50 23.30 1.40
CA VAL A 392 14.33 23.10 0.54
C VAL A 392 13.81 21.71 0.88
N GLY A 393 12.51 21.59 1.16
CA GLY A 393 11.89 20.31 1.47
C GLY A 393 12.02 19.32 0.31
N VAL A 394 12.07 18.03 0.62
CA VAL A 394 12.03 16.97 -0.39
C VAL A 394 10.57 16.69 -0.75
N THR A 395 10.25 16.69 -2.04
CA THR A 395 8.91 16.33 -2.52
C THR A 395 8.79 14.80 -2.57
N TYR A 396 8.35 14.20 -1.47
CA TYR A 396 7.95 12.79 -1.44
C TYR A 396 6.45 12.66 -1.73
N LYS A 397 6.06 11.66 -2.52
CA LYS A 397 4.66 11.46 -2.91
C LYS A 397 4.11 10.16 -2.32
N THR A 398 3.36 10.28 -1.23
CA THR A 398 2.43 9.24 -0.79
C THR A 398 1.12 9.41 -1.55
N VAL A 399 0.56 8.30 -2.05
CA VAL A 399 -0.68 8.29 -2.85
C VAL A 399 -1.69 7.31 -2.28
N ILE A 400 -2.96 7.52 -2.63
CA ILE A 400 -4.09 6.65 -2.34
C ILE A 400 -4.42 5.84 -3.59
N VAL A 401 -4.33 4.52 -3.51
CA VAL A 401 -4.72 3.61 -4.59
C VAL A 401 -6.24 3.60 -4.72
N ALA A 402 -6.75 3.84 -5.93
CA ALA A 402 -8.17 3.81 -6.25
C ALA A 402 -8.60 2.51 -6.98
N GLY A 403 -7.66 1.78 -7.56
CA GLY A 403 -7.91 0.51 -8.25
C GLY A 403 -6.66 -0.04 -8.91
N GLU A 404 -6.52 -1.37 -8.90
CA GLU A 404 -5.37 -2.09 -9.44
C GLU A 404 -5.81 -3.24 -10.36
N ALA A 405 -4.96 -3.59 -11.32
CA ALA A 405 -5.16 -4.73 -12.21
C ALA A 405 -3.82 -5.30 -12.70
N GLY A 406 -3.84 -6.49 -13.28
CA GLY A 406 -2.64 -7.14 -13.81
C GLY A 406 -1.70 -7.59 -12.69
N ASP A 407 -0.40 -7.39 -12.87
CA ASP A 407 0.63 -7.84 -11.91
C ASP A 407 0.60 -7.12 -10.54
N ALA A 408 -0.16 -6.01 -10.44
CA ALA A 408 -0.41 -5.29 -9.19
C ALA A 408 -1.69 -5.75 -8.45
N SER A 409 -2.41 -6.77 -8.93
CA SER A 409 -3.63 -7.24 -8.26
C SER A 409 -3.86 -8.75 -8.46
N PRO A 410 -4.28 -9.51 -7.43
CA PRO A 410 -4.56 -9.07 -6.05
C PRO A 410 -3.34 -8.83 -5.16
N SER A 411 -2.17 -9.37 -5.53
CA SER A 411 -0.92 -9.13 -4.80
C SER A 411 -0.27 -7.85 -5.33
N THR A 412 -0.19 -6.80 -4.52
CA THR A 412 0.29 -5.48 -4.93
C THR A 412 1.63 -5.11 -4.25
N PRO A 413 2.52 -4.33 -4.88
CA PRO A 413 3.62 -3.68 -4.18
C PRO A 413 3.12 -2.65 -3.14
N ILE A 414 3.99 -2.22 -2.24
CA ILE A 414 3.70 -1.09 -1.31
C ILE A 414 4.23 0.25 -1.80
N GLY A 415 5.01 0.25 -2.89
CA GLY A 415 5.56 1.42 -3.53
C GLY A 415 6.15 1.09 -4.88
N VAL A 416 6.23 2.09 -5.77
CA VAL A 416 6.67 1.94 -7.16
C VAL A 416 7.57 3.10 -7.57
N ASN A 417 8.53 2.83 -8.46
CA ASN A 417 9.50 3.84 -8.93
C ASN A 417 9.74 3.73 -10.43
N LEU A 418 9.10 4.61 -11.20
CA LEU A 418 9.04 4.53 -12.66
C LEU A 418 9.47 5.84 -13.34
N PRO A 419 9.88 5.80 -14.62
CA PRO A 419 9.96 4.63 -15.51
C PRO A 419 11.24 3.81 -15.28
N ASN A 420 11.30 2.64 -15.92
CA ASN A 420 12.43 1.71 -15.87
C ASN A 420 13.60 2.10 -16.80
N ALA A 421 13.35 2.91 -17.84
CA ALA A 421 14.40 3.31 -18.78
C ALA A 421 15.40 4.28 -18.12
N ASN A 422 16.62 3.80 -17.85
CA ASN A 422 17.66 4.55 -17.15
C ASN A 422 17.98 5.91 -17.77
N TRP A 423 17.94 6.03 -19.11
CA TRP A 423 18.23 7.28 -19.78
C TRP A 423 17.15 8.34 -19.50
N ILE A 424 15.87 7.93 -19.43
CA ILE A 424 14.76 8.82 -19.07
C ILE A 424 14.92 9.25 -17.62
N ARG A 425 15.20 8.31 -16.71
CA ARG A 425 15.46 8.61 -15.30
C ARG A 425 16.57 9.64 -15.11
N ALA A 426 17.66 9.49 -15.85
CA ALA A 426 18.81 10.37 -15.77
C ALA A 426 18.54 11.77 -16.36
N ALA A 427 17.75 11.87 -17.44
CA ALA A 427 17.53 13.12 -18.17
C ALA A 427 16.28 13.90 -17.74
N HIS A 428 15.22 13.19 -17.34
CA HIS A 428 13.89 13.76 -17.05
C HIS A 428 13.41 13.46 -15.62
N GLY A 429 14.10 12.57 -14.90
CA GLY A 429 13.73 12.15 -13.54
C GLY A 429 12.83 10.91 -13.50
N SER A 430 12.31 10.61 -12.32
CA SER A 430 11.43 9.48 -12.06
C SER A 430 10.35 9.87 -11.04
N LYS A 431 9.22 9.18 -11.06
CA LYS A 431 8.19 9.26 -10.03
C LYS A 431 8.33 8.05 -9.11
N SER A 432 8.66 8.30 -7.85
CA SER A 432 8.68 7.30 -6.77
C SER A 432 7.51 7.59 -5.85
N VAL A 433 6.65 6.60 -5.64
CA VAL A 433 5.45 6.77 -4.81
C VAL A 433 5.28 5.60 -3.85
N SER A 434 4.75 5.89 -2.66
CA SER A 434 4.32 4.90 -1.68
C SER A 434 2.79 4.80 -1.65
N LEU A 435 2.26 3.58 -1.66
CA LEU A 435 0.84 3.29 -1.73
C LEU A 435 0.25 3.32 -0.31
N GLY A 436 -0.10 4.53 0.14
CA GLY A 436 -0.39 4.83 1.55
C GLY A 436 -1.56 4.04 2.13
N ASN A 437 -2.68 3.94 1.40
CA ASN A 437 -3.85 3.18 1.86
C ASN A 437 -3.67 1.65 1.80
N ILE A 438 -2.76 1.15 0.95
CA ILE A 438 -2.37 -0.27 0.93
C ILE A 438 -1.51 -0.59 2.17
N ILE A 439 -0.51 0.25 2.46
CA ILE A 439 0.30 0.14 3.69
C ILE A 439 -0.60 0.23 4.92
N GLU A 440 -1.53 1.19 4.94
CA GLU A 440 -2.51 1.34 6.01
C GLU A 440 -3.36 0.08 6.16
N ALA A 441 -3.85 -0.51 5.06
CA ALA A 441 -4.63 -1.75 5.12
C ALA A 441 -3.80 -2.93 5.63
N TYR A 442 -2.52 -3.06 5.27
CA TYR A 442 -1.62 -4.06 5.86
C TYR A 442 -1.48 -3.88 7.37
N ASN A 443 -1.26 -2.65 7.84
CA ASN A 443 -1.08 -2.35 9.26
C ASN A 443 -2.36 -2.64 10.06
N ASN A 444 -3.53 -2.28 9.54
CA ASN A 444 -4.82 -2.51 10.19
C ASN A 444 -5.34 -3.96 10.03
N ALA A 445 -4.82 -4.72 9.06
CA ALA A 445 -5.09 -6.15 8.92
C ALA A 445 -4.30 -7.04 9.90
N GLY A 446 -3.51 -6.44 10.78
CA GLY A 446 -2.94 -7.10 11.95
C GLY A 446 -4.02 -7.76 12.81
N SER A 447 -3.61 -8.67 13.69
CA SER A 447 -4.46 -9.07 14.81
C SER A 447 -4.29 -8.01 15.89
N SER A 448 -5.36 -7.40 16.41
CA SER A 448 -5.27 -6.61 17.66
C SER A 448 -4.70 -7.45 18.81
N GLY A 449 -4.81 -8.79 18.73
CA GLY A 449 -4.13 -9.73 19.60
C GLY A 449 -2.60 -9.66 19.51
N VAL A 450 -2.02 -9.31 18.36
CA VAL A 450 -0.57 -9.08 18.25
C VAL A 450 -0.16 -7.85 19.05
N LEU A 451 -0.87 -6.74 18.90
CA LEU A 451 -0.63 -5.53 19.71
C LEU A 451 -0.71 -5.89 21.21
N LYS A 452 -1.82 -6.52 21.63
CA LYS A 452 -2.04 -6.93 23.03
C LYS A 452 -1.06 -7.96 23.55
N GLU A 453 -0.51 -8.81 22.69
CA GLU A 453 0.50 -9.80 23.08
C GLU A 453 1.85 -9.17 23.34
N PHE A 454 2.25 -8.16 22.56
CA PHE A 454 3.60 -7.59 22.57
C PHE A 454 3.72 -6.24 23.27
N ALA A 455 2.63 -5.49 23.44
CA ALA A 455 2.59 -4.29 24.27
C ALA A 455 2.85 -4.62 25.74
N ASN A 456 3.50 -3.70 26.44
CA ASN A 456 3.81 -3.81 27.86
C ASN A 456 2.54 -3.82 28.73
N ASP A 457 1.60 -2.94 28.46
CA ASP A 457 0.41 -2.74 29.30
C ASP A 457 -0.80 -2.21 28.51
N GLU A 458 -1.92 -2.04 29.20
CA GLU A 458 -3.16 -1.55 28.61
C GLU A 458 -3.09 -0.06 28.20
N GLU A 459 -2.18 0.72 28.80
CA GLU A 459 -2.00 2.13 28.44
C GLU A 459 -1.31 2.25 27.08
N GLU A 460 -0.25 1.47 26.84
CA GLU A 460 0.40 1.37 25.53
C GLU A 460 -0.59 0.92 24.44
N VAL A 461 -1.43 -0.08 24.74
CA VAL A 461 -2.46 -0.55 23.80
C VAL A 461 -3.47 0.56 23.49
N ALA A 462 -3.97 1.27 24.51
CA ALA A 462 -4.94 2.35 24.30
C ALA A 462 -4.35 3.52 23.51
N LEU A 463 -3.08 3.88 23.78
CA LEU A 463 -2.37 4.93 23.04
C LEU A 463 -2.15 4.55 21.58
N GLU A 464 -1.77 3.30 21.30
CA GLU A 464 -1.62 2.81 19.93
C GLU A 464 -2.97 2.81 19.18
N GLU A 465 -4.05 2.35 19.82
CA GLU A 465 -5.39 2.34 19.23
C GLU A 465 -5.92 3.76 18.96
N GLU A 466 -5.63 4.73 19.82
CA GLU A 466 -6.12 6.12 19.69
C GLU A 466 -5.22 6.99 18.79
N TYR A 467 -3.89 6.89 18.92
CA TYR A 467 -2.93 7.81 18.31
C TYR A 467 -1.98 7.15 17.29
N GLY A 468 -1.81 5.82 17.30
CA GLY A 468 -0.80 5.11 16.50
C GLY A 468 -0.89 5.40 15.00
N LYS A 469 -2.10 5.40 14.42
CA LYS A 469 -2.30 5.74 13.00
C LYS A 469 -1.85 7.17 12.66
N ASN A 470 -2.11 8.14 13.54
CA ASN A 470 -1.67 9.52 13.32
C ASN A 470 -0.15 9.65 13.51
N ALA A 471 0.39 8.97 14.54
CA ALA A 471 1.80 8.90 14.83
C ALA A 471 2.60 8.34 13.64
N ASP A 472 2.20 7.22 13.06
CA ASP A 472 2.84 6.61 11.87
C ASP A 472 2.86 7.56 10.67
N LYS A 473 1.72 8.22 10.38
CA LYS A 473 1.63 9.18 9.27
C LYS A 473 2.51 10.39 9.52
N LEU A 474 2.56 10.91 10.74
CA LEU A 474 3.42 12.06 11.07
C LEU A 474 4.90 11.70 11.11
N HIS A 475 5.24 10.50 11.61
CA HIS A 475 6.60 9.97 11.57
C HIS A 475 7.10 9.90 10.14
N THR A 476 6.31 9.29 9.26
CA THR A 476 6.60 9.19 7.82
C THR A 476 6.72 10.58 7.20
N ALA A 477 5.79 11.51 7.48
CA ALA A 477 5.86 12.86 6.92
C ALA A 477 7.13 13.62 7.36
N LEU A 478 7.53 13.49 8.63
CA LEU A 478 8.75 14.09 9.16
C LEU A 478 10.00 13.42 8.57
N HIS A 479 10.03 12.09 8.49
CA HIS A 479 11.10 11.32 7.85
C HIS A 479 11.36 11.81 6.43
N GLU A 480 10.30 11.91 5.62
CA GLU A 480 10.41 12.20 4.20
C GLU A 480 10.70 13.68 3.92
N VAL A 481 9.97 14.60 4.56
CA VAL A 481 10.05 16.04 4.25
C VAL A 481 11.18 16.74 4.98
N VAL A 482 11.42 16.37 6.25
CA VAL A 482 12.42 17.02 7.11
C VAL A 482 13.66 16.16 7.23
N GLY A 483 13.49 14.85 7.43
CA GLY A 483 14.56 13.87 7.58
C GLY A 483 15.49 13.94 6.38
N HIS A 484 15.11 13.46 5.20
CA HIS A 484 15.97 13.48 4.02
C HIS A 484 16.43 14.88 3.56
N ALA A 485 15.66 15.93 3.85
CA ALA A 485 16.03 17.30 3.50
C ALA A 485 17.12 17.90 4.42
N SER A 486 17.20 17.46 5.68
CA SER A 486 18.07 18.05 6.71
C SER A 486 19.53 17.64 6.58
N GLY A 487 20.40 18.51 7.08
CA GLY A 487 21.84 18.27 7.18
C GLY A 487 22.62 18.38 5.85
N GLN A 488 23.92 18.65 5.94
CA GLN A 488 24.82 18.79 4.79
C GLN A 488 26.15 18.07 5.00
N LEU A 489 26.82 17.68 3.90
CA LEU A 489 28.17 17.13 3.93
C LEU A 489 29.21 18.23 4.18
N ASN A 490 30.34 17.87 4.79
CA ASN A 490 31.47 18.78 4.92
C ASN A 490 32.15 19.01 3.56
N PRO A 491 32.73 20.21 3.32
CA PRO A 491 33.42 20.48 2.06
C PRO A 491 34.51 19.45 1.76
N GLY A 492 34.43 18.81 0.60
CA GLY A 492 35.40 17.81 0.14
C GLY A 492 35.09 16.36 0.54
N VAL A 493 34.00 16.11 1.27
CA VAL A 493 33.48 14.76 1.53
C VAL A 493 32.61 14.31 0.34
N GLY A 494 32.84 13.09 -0.15
CA GLY A 494 32.06 12.49 -1.25
C GLY A 494 30.67 12.04 -0.80
N GLU A 495 29.83 11.66 -1.75
CA GLU A 495 28.46 11.21 -1.47
C GLU A 495 28.45 9.95 -0.60
N THR A 496 27.36 9.71 0.14
CA THR A 496 27.27 8.59 1.11
C THR A 496 27.48 7.23 0.45
N LYS A 497 27.08 7.06 -0.81
CA LYS A 497 27.35 5.85 -1.60
C LYS A 497 28.84 5.54 -1.73
N GLU A 498 29.68 6.58 -1.80
CA GLU A 498 31.13 6.46 -1.98
C GLU A 498 31.84 6.32 -0.63
N THR A 499 31.39 7.08 0.37
CA THR A 499 32.02 7.16 1.69
C THR A 499 31.56 6.03 2.62
N LEU A 500 30.25 5.78 2.72
CA LEU A 500 29.65 4.78 3.63
C LEU A 500 29.39 3.42 2.96
N LYS A 501 29.40 3.36 1.62
CA LYS A 501 29.31 2.13 0.82
C LYS A 501 28.07 1.29 1.18
N ASN A 502 28.27 0.05 1.62
CA ASN A 502 27.20 -0.88 1.98
C ASN A 502 26.38 -0.44 3.20
N TYR A 503 26.84 0.54 3.98
CA TYR A 503 26.10 1.10 5.11
C TYR A 503 25.30 2.36 4.75
N ALA A 504 25.45 2.89 3.53
CA ALA A 504 24.85 4.16 3.13
C ALA A 504 23.33 4.19 3.31
N SER A 505 22.62 3.17 2.80
CA SER A 505 21.16 3.11 2.86
C SER A 505 20.65 3.02 4.30
N THR A 506 21.13 2.05 5.08
CA THR A 506 20.66 1.89 6.47
C THR A 506 20.99 3.10 7.35
N MET A 507 22.11 3.78 7.12
CA MET A 507 22.47 5.01 7.83
C MET A 507 21.59 6.19 7.44
N GLU A 508 21.27 6.34 6.15
CA GLU A 508 20.39 7.43 5.69
C GLU A 508 18.98 7.27 6.25
N GLU A 509 18.44 6.06 6.19
CA GLU A 509 17.10 5.75 6.67
C GLU A 509 16.98 5.94 8.18
N GLY A 510 17.90 5.41 8.98
CA GLY A 510 17.81 5.58 10.43
C GLY A 510 18.06 7.02 10.87
N ARG A 511 18.86 7.79 10.12
CA ARG A 511 19.00 9.24 10.37
C ARG A 511 17.67 9.97 10.11
N ALA A 512 16.97 9.65 9.01
CA ALA A 512 15.66 10.24 8.72
C ALA A 512 14.60 9.82 9.74
N ASP A 513 14.59 8.54 10.16
CA ASP A 513 13.75 8.04 11.26
C ASP A 513 13.99 8.81 12.56
N LEU A 514 15.26 9.05 12.93
CA LEU A 514 15.64 9.80 14.12
C LEU A 514 15.17 11.25 14.08
N VAL A 515 15.16 11.90 12.91
CA VAL A 515 14.54 13.23 12.76
C VAL A 515 13.05 13.16 13.07
N GLY A 516 12.34 12.17 12.51
CA GLY A 516 10.94 11.94 12.81
C GLY A 516 10.67 11.71 14.29
N LEU A 517 11.41 10.78 14.91
CA LEU A 517 11.29 10.45 16.33
C LEU A 517 11.58 11.67 17.22
N TYR A 518 12.64 12.44 16.94
CA TYR A 518 13.00 13.59 17.75
C TYR A 518 11.91 14.68 17.77
N TYR A 519 11.24 14.91 16.63
CA TYR A 519 10.20 15.94 16.51
C TYR A 519 8.79 15.47 16.87
N LEU A 520 8.50 14.17 16.85
CA LEU A 520 7.20 13.64 17.29
C LEU A 520 6.92 13.90 18.77
N MET A 521 7.95 14.03 19.59
CA MET A 521 7.86 14.46 20.99
C MET A 521 8.21 15.94 21.16
N ASP A 522 7.98 16.78 20.16
CA ASP A 522 8.11 18.24 20.26
C ASP A 522 6.73 18.92 20.22
N PRO A 523 6.40 19.84 21.15
CA PRO A 523 5.14 20.57 21.13
C PRO A 523 4.87 21.33 19.83
N LYS A 524 5.92 21.62 19.04
CA LYS A 524 5.80 22.31 17.76
C LYS A 524 4.84 21.61 16.80
N ILE A 525 4.77 20.28 16.79
CA ILE A 525 3.87 19.56 15.87
C ILE A 525 2.39 19.86 16.20
N GLN A 526 2.04 20.04 17.47
CA GLN A 526 0.70 20.46 17.88
C GLN A 526 0.49 21.97 17.63
N GLU A 527 1.50 22.82 17.85
CA GLU A 527 1.42 24.25 17.49
C GLU A 527 1.16 24.46 15.99
N LEU A 528 1.69 23.57 15.15
CA LEU A 528 1.47 23.55 13.71
C LEU A 528 0.15 22.90 13.29
N GLY A 529 -0.65 22.41 14.25
CA GLY A 529 -1.95 21.79 14.00
C GLY A 529 -1.88 20.38 13.39
N LEU A 530 -0.75 19.69 13.53
CA LEU A 530 -0.55 18.35 12.96
C LEU A 530 -1.14 17.23 13.84
N THR A 531 -1.36 17.51 15.12
CA THR A 531 -1.97 16.61 16.11
C THR A 531 -2.68 17.43 17.19
N ASP A 532 -3.65 16.83 17.87
CA ASP A 532 -4.40 17.41 18.99
C ASP A 532 -3.69 17.24 20.34
N ASP A 533 -2.93 16.16 20.51
CA ASP A 533 -2.09 15.88 21.67
C ASP A 533 -0.71 15.36 21.22
N TRP A 534 0.28 16.27 21.16
CA TRP A 534 1.64 15.92 20.73
C TRP A 534 2.28 14.89 21.64
N LYS A 535 1.98 14.92 22.94
CA LYS A 535 2.65 14.08 23.91
C LYS A 535 2.18 12.64 23.78
N LYS A 536 0.86 12.42 23.72
CA LYS A 536 0.32 11.07 23.49
C LYS A 536 0.67 10.52 22.11
N THR A 537 0.66 11.38 21.09
CA THR A 537 1.09 10.99 19.74
C THR A 537 2.54 10.52 19.73
N GLY A 538 3.44 11.27 20.36
CA GLY A 538 4.85 10.90 20.43
C GLY A 538 5.11 9.68 21.33
N MET A 539 4.34 9.50 22.41
CA MET A 539 4.40 8.29 23.25
C MET A 539 4.03 7.03 22.45
N ALA A 540 2.88 7.05 21.75
CA ALA A 540 2.48 5.95 20.88
C ALA A 540 3.55 5.62 19.81
N ALA A 541 4.12 6.66 19.17
CA ALA A 541 5.20 6.49 18.21
C ALA A 541 6.43 5.80 18.83
N TYR A 542 6.83 6.22 20.04
CA TYR A 542 8.03 5.70 20.70
C TYR A 542 7.84 4.26 21.15
N ASP A 543 6.70 3.93 21.75
CA ASP A 543 6.36 2.56 22.13
C ASP A 543 6.36 1.65 20.91
N GLY A 544 5.65 2.06 19.85
CA GLY A 544 5.60 1.35 18.57
C GLY A 544 7.00 1.11 17.99
N TYR A 545 7.86 2.14 17.97
CA TYR A 545 9.21 2.06 17.40
C TYR A 545 10.16 1.16 18.21
N ILE A 546 10.15 1.28 19.55
CA ILE A 546 10.97 0.44 20.43
C ILE A 546 10.51 -1.02 20.37
N ARG A 547 9.19 -1.27 20.47
CA ARG A 547 8.61 -2.61 20.35
C ARG A 547 8.86 -3.23 18.98
N ASN A 548 8.85 -2.43 17.91
CA ASN A 548 9.21 -2.89 16.58
C ASN A 548 10.68 -3.28 16.49
N GLY A 549 11.57 -2.33 16.80
CA GLY A 549 13.02 -2.46 16.65
C GLY A 549 13.62 -3.59 17.48
N LEU A 550 13.15 -3.77 18.72
CA LEU A 550 13.71 -4.75 19.66
C LEU A 550 13.01 -6.10 19.67
N MET A 551 11.79 -6.21 19.13
CA MET A 551 11.00 -7.45 19.22
C MET A 551 10.22 -7.79 17.95
N THR A 552 9.18 -7.02 17.64
CA THR A 552 8.12 -7.52 16.74
C THR A 552 8.54 -7.60 15.27
N GLN A 553 9.60 -6.92 14.85
CA GLN A 553 10.16 -7.09 13.51
C GLN A 553 10.79 -8.47 13.29
N LEU A 554 11.25 -9.14 14.35
CA LEU A 554 11.95 -10.43 14.27
C LEU A 554 11.05 -11.56 13.75
N ARG A 555 9.73 -11.39 13.80
CA ARG A 555 8.76 -12.33 13.20
C ARG A 555 8.97 -12.57 11.69
N ARG A 556 9.71 -11.68 11.03
CA ARG A 556 10.01 -11.73 9.60
C ARG A 556 11.24 -12.61 9.27
N LEU A 557 11.96 -13.06 10.29
CA LEU A 557 13.21 -13.82 10.15
C LEU A 557 12.99 -15.30 10.43
N LYS A 558 13.87 -16.16 9.91
CA LYS A 558 13.93 -17.57 10.31
C LYS A 558 14.93 -17.72 11.44
N ILE A 559 14.70 -18.69 12.33
CA ILE A 559 15.60 -18.94 13.46
C ILE A 559 17.05 -19.14 12.98
N GLY A 560 17.99 -18.41 13.58
CA GLY A 560 19.40 -18.39 13.17
C GLY A 560 19.77 -17.30 12.15
N ASP A 561 18.81 -16.64 11.52
CA ASP A 561 19.09 -15.50 10.62
C ASP A 561 19.48 -14.24 11.42
N ASP A 562 20.29 -13.39 10.80
CA ASP A 562 20.56 -12.01 11.21
C ASP A 562 19.69 -11.03 10.39
N VAL A 563 19.62 -9.77 10.79
CA VAL A 563 18.90 -8.76 10.00
C VAL A 563 19.70 -8.36 8.75
N GLU A 564 19.07 -8.41 7.58
CA GLU A 564 19.70 -8.04 6.30
C GLU A 564 19.14 -6.75 5.69
N GLU A 565 17.82 -6.58 5.73
CA GLU A 565 17.10 -5.47 5.09
C GLU A 565 17.43 -4.12 5.76
N ALA A 566 17.72 -3.09 4.96
CA ALA A 566 18.27 -1.81 5.43
C ALA A 566 17.33 -1.06 6.40
N HIS A 567 16.02 -1.10 6.19
CA HIS A 567 15.05 -0.47 7.09
C HIS A 567 14.92 -1.24 8.41
N MET A 568 14.85 -2.57 8.37
CA MET A 568 14.88 -3.41 9.58
C MET A 568 16.16 -3.20 10.38
N ARG A 569 17.32 -3.12 9.70
CA ARG A 569 18.60 -2.82 10.34
C ARG A 569 18.56 -1.48 11.05
N ASN A 570 17.99 -0.46 10.42
CA ASN A 570 17.92 0.88 11.01
C ASN A 570 17.06 0.93 12.27
N ARG A 571 15.86 0.34 12.21
CA ARG A 571 14.96 0.29 13.37
C ARG A 571 15.60 -0.47 14.51
N GLN A 572 16.35 -1.53 14.18
CA GLN A 572 17.09 -2.28 15.19
C GLN A 572 18.23 -1.46 15.80
N TRP A 573 19.11 -0.84 15.00
CA TRP A 573 20.25 -0.12 15.58
C TRP A 573 19.83 1.15 16.33
N VAL A 574 18.78 1.84 15.89
CA VAL A 574 18.21 2.98 16.62
C VAL A 574 17.72 2.53 17.98
N SER A 575 16.84 1.52 18.03
CA SER A 575 16.22 1.06 19.28
C SER A 575 17.23 0.38 20.22
N ALA A 576 18.15 -0.43 19.70
CA ALA A 576 19.16 -1.10 20.51
C ALA A 576 20.19 -0.12 21.10
N TRP A 577 20.57 0.91 20.34
CA TRP A 577 21.51 1.93 20.83
C TRP A 577 20.89 2.74 21.97
N VAL A 578 19.66 3.26 21.81
CA VAL A 578 19.02 4.06 22.89
C VAL A 578 18.70 3.21 24.10
N PHE A 579 18.34 1.94 23.91
CA PHE A 579 18.16 0.98 25.00
C PHE A 579 19.46 0.80 25.80
N GLU A 580 20.60 0.56 25.12
CA GLU A 580 21.89 0.41 25.80
C GLU A 580 22.31 1.70 26.52
N LYS A 581 22.20 2.87 25.86
CA LYS A 581 22.64 4.14 26.46
C LYS A 581 21.75 4.60 27.60
N GLY A 582 20.44 4.36 27.51
CA GLY A 582 19.48 4.69 28.56
C GLY A 582 19.46 3.70 29.74
N GLN A 583 20.12 2.54 29.62
CA GLN A 583 20.00 1.45 30.60
C GLN A 583 20.41 1.86 32.03
N LYS A 584 21.48 2.65 32.19
CA LYS A 584 21.95 3.09 33.52
C LYS A 584 21.00 4.07 34.20
N GLU A 585 20.23 4.82 33.39
CA GLU A 585 19.27 5.81 33.84
C GLU A 585 17.86 5.21 33.98
N GLY A 586 17.65 3.97 33.52
CA GLY A 586 16.35 3.30 33.54
C GLY A 586 15.35 3.87 32.54
N VAL A 587 15.81 4.46 31.43
CA VAL A 587 14.93 5.12 30.43
C VAL A 587 13.96 4.13 29.80
N ILE A 588 14.45 2.94 29.47
CA ILE A 588 13.67 1.81 28.94
C ILE A 588 14.02 0.59 29.78
N GLU A 589 13.02 -0.09 30.33
CA GLU A 589 13.20 -1.32 31.10
C GLU A 589 12.82 -2.53 30.24
N LYS A 590 13.70 -3.55 30.22
CA LYS A 590 13.35 -4.88 29.70
C LYS A 590 12.66 -5.65 30.83
N VAL A 591 11.34 -5.79 30.74
CA VAL A 591 10.50 -6.46 31.75
C VAL A 591 10.20 -7.88 31.29
N THR A 592 10.26 -8.84 32.22
CA THR A 592 9.82 -10.22 31.96
C THR A 592 8.62 -10.56 32.83
N ARG A 593 7.49 -10.92 32.22
CA ARG A 593 6.27 -11.39 32.88
C ARG A 593 5.88 -12.74 32.30
N ASP A 594 5.70 -13.76 33.15
CA ASP A 594 5.29 -15.11 32.74
C ASP A 594 6.15 -15.72 31.60
N GLY A 595 7.45 -15.46 31.62
CA GLY A 595 8.39 -15.93 30.59
C GLY A 595 8.34 -15.16 29.27
N LYS A 596 7.59 -14.06 29.21
CA LYS A 596 7.51 -13.16 28.05
C LYS A 596 8.24 -11.85 28.32
N THR A 597 9.00 -11.40 27.35
CA THR A 597 9.75 -10.14 27.36
C THR A 597 8.88 -8.99 26.85
N TYR A 598 9.00 -7.84 27.50
CA TYR A 598 8.39 -6.57 27.13
C TYR A 598 9.42 -5.45 27.31
N PHE A 599 9.24 -4.35 26.59
CA PHE A 599 10.02 -3.13 26.77
C PHE A 599 9.08 -2.03 27.24
N ASP A 600 9.44 -1.40 28.35
CA ASP A 600 8.61 -0.43 29.07
C ASP A 600 9.38 0.90 29.12
N ILE A 601 8.87 1.93 28.43
CA ILE A 601 9.50 3.25 28.39
C ILE A 601 9.09 4.02 29.65
N LYS A 602 10.07 4.27 30.54
CA LYS A 602 9.86 4.98 31.81
C LYS A 602 10.03 6.49 31.69
N ASP A 603 10.85 6.94 30.75
CA ASP A 603 11.14 8.37 30.56
C ASP A 603 11.21 8.73 29.07
N TYR A 604 10.06 9.14 28.51
CA TYR A 604 9.94 9.53 27.11
C TYR A 604 10.74 10.80 26.76
N GLU A 605 10.90 11.72 27.71
CA GLU A 605 11.64 12.96 27.47
C GLU A 605 13.14 12.66 27.40
N ARG A 606 13.66 11.83 28.32
CA ARG A 606 15.05 11.39 28.24
C ARG A 606 15.29 10.51 27.01
N LEU A 607 14.32 9.69 26.60
CA LEU A 607 14.42 8.93 25.35
C LEU A 607 14.50 9.85 24.12
N ARG A 608 13.72 10.94 24.09
CA ARG A 608 13.83 11.97 23.05
C ARG A 608 15.22 12.58 22.99
N GLU A 609 15.83 12.88 24.13
CA GLU A 609 17.21 13.37 24.19
C GLU A 609 18.21 12.35 23.63
N LEU A 610 18.07 11.06 23.96
CA LEU A 610 18.91 9.99 23.41
C LEU A 610 18.75 9.86 21.88
N PHE A 611 17.52 9.98 21.35
CA PHE A 611 17.33 10.07 19.90
C PHE A 611 18.03 11.29 19.31
N GLY A 612 18.00 12.44 19.99
CA GLY A 612 18.73 13.63 19.56
C GLY A 612 20.25 13.47 19.57
N GLU A 613 20.80 12.80 20.59
CA GLU A 613 22.22 12.45 20.69
C GLU A 613 22.64 11.53 19.53
N LEU A 614 21.85 10.49 19.25
CA LEU A 614 22.11 9.56 18.16
C LEU A 614 21.92 10.23 16.78
N LEU A 615 20.94 11.12 16.63
CA LEU A 615 20.73 11.92 15.41
C LEU A 615 21.95 12.79 15.13
N LYS A 616 22.50 13.44 16.16
CA LYS A 616 23.71 14.26 16.04
C LYS A 616 24.90 13.42 15.59
N GLU A 617 25.09 12.23 16.14
CA GLU A 617 26.19 11.34 15.77
C GLU A 617 26.02 10.75 14.37
N THR A 618 24.83 10.28 14.01
CA THR A 618 24.54 9.73 12.67
C THR A 618 24.71 10.80 11.59
N GLN A 619 24.31 12.05 11.86
CA GLN A 619 24.61 13.17 10.98
C GLN A 619 26.11 13.45 10.88
N ARG A 620 26.87 13.43 11.98
CA ARG A 620 28.34 13.59 11.94
C ARG A 620 28.97 12.52 11.04
N ILE A 621 28.59 11.26 11.24
CA ILE A 621 29.05 10.12 10.44
C ILE A 621 28.80 10.36 8.95
N LYS A 622 27.59 10.79 8.59
CA LYS A 622 27.21 11.16 7.22
C LYS A 622 28.08 12.32 6.70
N SER A 623 28.12 13.42 7.44
CA SER A 623 28.75 14.67 7.01
C SER A 623 30.27 14.58 6.87
N GLU A 624 30.92 13.71 7.64
CA GLU A 624 32.37 13.48 7.61
C GLU A 624 32.78 12.27 6.75
N GLY A 625 31.82 11.46 6.30
CA GLY A 625 32.08 10.23 5.54
C GLY A 625 32.77 9.14 6.38
N ASP A 626 32.44 9.06 7.68
CA ASP A 626 33.10 8.17 8.65
C ASP A 626 32.60 6.72 8.50
N PHE A 627 33.16 6.02 7.51
CA PHE A 627 32.84 4.62 7.23
C PHE A 627 32.96 3.70 8.46
N ASN A 628 33.98 3.92 9.31
CA ASN A 628 34.24 3.03 10.44
C ASN A 628 33.20 3.23 11.54
N ALA A 629 32.79 4.47 11.82
CA ALA A 629 31.71 4.72 12.76
C ALA A 629 30.36 4.18 12.23
N ALA A 630 30.06 4.37 10.94
CA ALA A 630 28.87 3.78 10.30
C ALA A 630 28.87 2.25 10.45
N LYS A 631 29.98 1.60 10.09
CA LYS A 631 30.17 0.16 10.25
C LYS A 631 29.94 -0.27 11.70
N ASN A 632 30.58 0.41 12.66
CA ASN A 632 30.48 0.02 14.06
C ASN A 632 29.05 0.18 14.60
N LEU A 633 28.34 1.24 14.22
CA LEU A 633 26.95 1.44 14.63
C LEU A 633 26.06 0.32 14.08
N VAL A 634 26.13 0.07 12.77
CA VAL A 634 25.29 -0.93 12.10
C VAL A 634 25.63 -2.35 12.56
N GLU A 635 26.91 -2.74 12.57
CA GLU A 635 27.30 -4.12 12.88
C GLU A 635 27.08 -4.48 14.36
N ASN A 636 27.24 -3.52 15.28
CA ASN A 636 27.07 -3.79 16.71
C ASN A 636 25.61 -3.75 17.16
N TYR A 637 24.76 -2.92 16.52
CA TYR A 637 23.39 -2.69 16.99
C TYR A 637 22.31 -3.13 15.99
N GLY A 638 22.60 -3.17 14.69
CA GLY A 638 21.60 -3.32 13.63
C GLY A 638 21.56 -4.68 12.93
N VAL A 639 22.60 -5.51 13.09
CA VAL A 639 22.72 -6.80 12.36
C VAL A 639 22.36 -7.99 13.24
N LYS A 640 23.00 -8.10 14.41
CA LYS A 640 22.92 -9.30 15.24
C LYS A 640 21.58 -9.43 15.94
N VAL A 641 20.98 -10.61 15.81
CA VAL A 641 19.71 -10.93 16.45
C VAL A 641 19.96 -11.74 17.73
N ASP A 642 19.40 -11.29 18.84
CA ASP A 642 19.30 -12.10 20.06
C ASP A 642 18.37 -13.29 19.78
N GLN A 643 18.95 -14.47 19.63
CA GLN A 643 18.21 -15.66 19.21
C GLN A 643 17.26 -16.19 20.31
N GLU A 644 17.46 -15.82 21.58
CA GLU A 644 16.52 -16.16 22.65
C GLU A 644 15.25 -15.31 22.52
N ILE A 645 15.40 -13.99 22.35
CA ILE A 645 14.27 -13.09 22.08
C ILE A 645 13.60 -13.47 20.77
N HIS A 646 14.35 -13.78 19.72
CA HIS A 646 13.79 -14.18 18.43
C HIS A 646 12.92 -15.42 18.55
N LYS A 647 13.42 -16.47 19.22
CA LYS A 647 12.65 -17.68 19.48
C LYS A 647 11.38 -17.36 20.28
N GLU A 648 11.50 -16.57 21.33
CA GLU A 648 10.35 -16.13 22.15
C GLU A 648 9.30 -15.40 21.29
N VAL A 649 9.74 -14.49 20.41
CA VAL A 649 8.87 -13.74 19.49
C VAL A 649 8.16 -14.69 18.52
N LEU A 650 8.87 -15.66 17.94
CA LEU A 650 8.25 -16.66 17.05
C LEU A 650 7.27 -17.57 17.78
N ASP A 651 7.62 -18.03 18.99
CA ASP A 651 6.75 -18.88 19.82
C ASP A 651 5.47 -18.14 20.24
N ARG A 652 5.60 -16.88 20.66
CA ARG A 652 4.45 -16.00 20.97
C ARG A 652 3.64 -15.70 19.72
N ASN A 653 4.28 -15.49 18.58
CA ASN A 653 3.58 -15.18 17.34
C ASN A 653 2.89 -16.41 16.72
N ALA A 654 3.33 -17.63 17.03
CA ALA A 654 2.75 -18.86 16.50
C ALA A 654 1.26 -19.06 16.87
N GLN A 655 0.77 -18.38 17.92
CA GLN A 655 -0.64 -18.35 18.27
C GLN A 655 -1.49 -17.52 17.27
N PHE A 656 -0.86 -16.56 16.58
CA PHE A 656 -1.46 -15.76 15.51
C PHE A 656 -1.19 -16.42 14.17
N LYS A 657 -1.92 -17.49 13.90
CA LYS A 657 -1.91 -18.16 12.59
C LYS A 657 -2.51 -17.21 11.54
N SER A 658 -1.69 -16.31 10.99
CA SER A 658 -2.05 -15.53 9.81
C SER A 658 -1.30 -16.08 8.61
N PRO A 659 -1.97 -16.26 7.47
CA PRO A 659 -1.29 -16.67 6.25
C PRO A 659 -0.14 -15.69 5.89
N PRO A 660 1.01 -16.20 5.38
CA PRO A 660 2.20 -15.37 5.15
C PRO A 660 2.05 -14.40 3.97
N TYR A 661 1.15 -14.69 3.04
CA TYR A 661 0.90 -13.84 1.87
C TYR A 661 -0.42 -13.11 2.04
N SER A 662 -0.48 -11.85 1.60
CA SER A 662 -1.75 -11.13 1.53
C SER A 662 -1.90 -10.44 0.19
N GLY A 663 -3.14 -10.29 -0.25
CA GLY A 663 -3.50 -9.43 -1.36
C GLY A 663 -4.87 -8.82 -1.12
N PHE A 664 -5.34 -8.03 -2.08
CA PHE A 664 -6.46 -7.12 -1.89
C PHE A 664 -7.57 -7.35 -2.90
N VAL A 665 -8.80 -7.23 -2.43
CA VAL A 665 -9.92 -6.91 -3.31
C VAL A 665 -9.95 -5.40 -3.57
N ASN A 666 -10.20 -5.01 -4.81
CA ASN A 666 -10.36 -3.58 -5.15
C ASN A 666 -11.72 -3.06 -4.66
N PRO A 667 -11.83 -1.78 -4.26
CA PRO A 667 -13.11 -1.09 -4.19
C PRO A 667 -13.78 -1.03 -5.56
N VAL A 668 -15.11 -0.97 -5.58
CA VAL A 668 -15.92 -0.91 -6.80
C VAL A 668 -16.50 0.49 -6.97
N LEU A 669 -16.13 1.14 -8.07
CA LEU A 669 -16.64 2.46 -8.47
C LEU A 669 -17.93 2.29 -9.29
N VAL A 670 -19.07 2.55 -8.65
CA VAL A 670 -20.40 2.40 -9.27
C VAL A 670 -20.82 3.73 -9.89
N ALA A 671 -20.92 3.76 -11.22
CA ALA A 671 -21.36 4.93 -11.97
C ALA A 671 -22.90 5.02 -12.00
N GLU A 672 -23.43 6.18 -11.59
CA GLU A 672 -24.82 6.53 -11.81
C GLU A 672 -24.94 7.38 -13.08
N MET A 673 -25.79 6.94 -14.00
CA MET A 673 -26.03 7.64 -15.27
C MET A 673 -27.22 8.62 -15.16
N ASP A 674 -27.19 9.67 -15.97
CA ASP A 674 -28.34 10.54 -16.25
C ASP A 674 -29.15 10.07 -17.47
N ASP A 675 -30.18 10.85 -17.84
CA ASP A 675 -31.06 10.55 -18.97
C ASP A 675 -30.35 10.60 -20.34
N ASN A 676 -29.16 11.21 -20.41
CA ASN A 676 -28.31 11.27 -21.59
C ASN A 676 -27.22 10.18 -21.59
N ASN A 677 -27.27 9.25 -20.63
CA ASN A 677 -26.25 8.22 -20.42
C ASN A 677 -24.85 8.78 -20.10
N GLU A 678 -24.80 9.94 -19.45
CA GLU A 678 -23.58 10.51 -18.88
C GLU A 678 -23.49 10.22 -17.39
N ILE A 679 -22.26 10.04 -16.88
CA ILE A 679 -22.03 9.83 -15.44
C ILE A 679 -22.40 11.13 -14.70
N LYS A 680 -23.39 11.06 -13.80
CA LYS A 680 -23.79 12.16 -12.92
C LYS A 680 -23.19 12.06 -11.51
N ALA A 681 -22.88 10.85 -11.06
CA ALA A 681 -22.28 10.57 -9.77
C ALA A 681 -21.53 9.24 -9.80
N LEU A 682 -20.53 9.09 -8.91
CA LEU A 682 -19.80 7.85 -8.68
C LEU A 682 -19.84 7.52 -7.19
N LYS A 683 -20.14 6.27 -6.87
CA LYS A 683 -20.16 5.76 -5.49
C LYS A 683 -19.10 4.69 -5.31
N VAL A 684 -18.32 4.80 -4.23
CA VAL A 684 -17.38 3.75 -3.82
C VAL A 684 -18.16 2.71 -3.01
N THR A 685 -18.05 1.45 -3.42
CA THR A 685 -18.59 0.31 -2.66
C THR A 685 -17.50 -0.73 -2.44
N GLN A 686 -17.68 -1.60 -1.46
CA GLN A 686 -16.75 -2.70 -1.20
C GLN A 686 -17.34 -4.00 -1.75
N PRO A 687 -16.51 -4.88 -2.36
CA PRO A 687 -16.97 -6.20 -2.74
C PRO A 687 -17.32 -7.02 -1.50
N LYS A 688 -18.26 -7.95 -1.67
CA LYS A 688 -18.73 -8.81 -0.58
C LYS A 688 -17.62 -9.74 -0.09
N ASP A 689 -17.00 -10.46 -1.01
CA ASP A 689 -15.95 -11.46 -0.78
C ASP A 689 -15.05 -11.55 -2.03
N PHE A 690 -13.95 -12.30 -1.94
CA PHE A 690 -12.97 -12.41 -3.02
C PHE A 690 -13.56 -13.05 -4.27
N ALA A 691 -14.31 -14.14 -4.09
CA ALA A 691 -14.91 -14.90 -5.19
C ALA A 691 -15.94 -14.05 -5.96
N SER A 692 -16.77 -13.27 -5.28
CA SER A 692 -17.75 -12.38 -5.90
C SER A 692 -17.10 -11.34 -6.80
N GLN A 693 -15.99 -10.74 -6.36
CA GLN A 693 -15.24 -9.80 -7.19
C GLN A 693 -14.63 -10.47 -8.42
N MET A 694 -14.02 -11.65 -8.25
CA MET A 694 -13.42 -12.37 -9.37
C MET A 694 -14.46 -12.78 -10.42
N MET A 695 -15.63 -13.25 -9.98
CA MET A 695 -16.73 -13.56 -10.89
C MET A 695 -17.31 -12.32 -11.59
N GLU A 696 -17.38 -11.17 -10.91
CA GLU A 696 -17.77 -9.90 -11.54
C GLU A 696 -16.74 -9.47 -12.59
N TYR A 697 -15.45 -9.70 -12.33
CA TYR A 697 -14.40 -9.44 -13.30
C TYR A 697 -14.48 -10.34 -14.53
N THR A 698 -14.74 -11.63 -14.34
CA THR A 698 -14.97 -12.54 -15.46
C THR A 698 -16.18 -12.13 -16.29
N LYS A 699 -17.25 -11.65 -15.66
CA LYS A 699 -18.45 -11.21 -16.36
C LYS A 699 -18.21 -9.96 -17.21
N ASN A 700 -17.46 -8.99 -16.70
CA ASN A 700 -17.38 -7.65 -17.30
C ASN A 700 -16.05 -7.36 -18.02
N TYR A 701 -14.97 -8.09 -17.72
CA TYR A 701 -13.61 -7.80 -18.19
C TYR A 701 -12.90 -9.03 -18.79
N HIS A 702 -13.65 -10.04 -19.24
CA HIS A 702 -13.11 -11.19 -19.96
C HIS A 702 -13.13 -10.97 -21.49
N PHE A 703 -12.14 -10.24 -22.00
CA PHE A 703 -12.05 -9.81 -23.40
C PHE A 703 -11.17 -10.67 -24.30
N LEU A 704 -10.36 -11.57 -23.72
CA LEU A 704 -9.53 -12.51 -24.49
C LEU A 704 -10.17 -13.90 -24.60
N LYS A 705 -11.50 -13.97 -24.65
CA LYS A 705 -12.21 -15.23 -24.89
C LYS A 705 -11.58 -15.98 -26.05
N MET A 706 -11.21 -17.22 -25.81
CA MET A 706 -10.73 -18.12 -26.86
C MET A 706 -11.90 -18.37 -27.79
N ASN A 707 -12.01 -17.58 -28.87
CA ASN A 707 -12.82 -17.97 -30.00
C ASN A 707 -12.21 -19.28 -30.50
N LYS A 708 -12.93 -20.40 -30.30
CA LYS A 708 -12.70 -21.65 -31.05
C LYS A 708 -13.04 -21.34 -32.52
N GLU A 709 -12.21 -20.55 -33.20
CA GLU A 709 -12.17 -20.59 -34.65
C GLU A 709 -11.65 -21.98 -35.01
N VAL A 710 -12.59 -22.78 -35.51
CA VAL A 710 -12.37 -24.08 -36.12
C VAL A 710 -11.13 -24.00 -36.99
N ALA A 711 -10.05 -24.64 -36.56
CA ALA A 711 -8.91 -24.91 -37.41
C ALA A 711 -9.45 -25.66 -38.63
N VAL A 712 -9.42 -24.98 -39.78
CA VAL A 712 -9.76 -25.54 -41.08
C VAL A 712 -8.91 -26.81 -41.26
N PRO A 713 -9.50 -27.97 -41.63
CA PRO A 713 -8.72 -29.17 -41.86
C PRO A 713 -7.71 -28.88 -42.97
N VAL A 714 -6.44 -29.14 -42.70
CA VAL A 714 -5.43 -29.23 -43.75
C VAL A 714 -5.69 -30.56 -44.46
N GLU A 715 -6.17 -30.50 -45.71
CA GLU A 715 -6.15 -31.63 -46.66
C GLU A 715 -4.71 -32.06 -46.98
#